data_AF-A0A0N4UHX7-F1
#
_entry.id   AF-A0A0N4UHX7-F1
#
_cell.length_a   1.000
_cell.length_b   1.000
_cell.length_c   1.000
_cell.angle_alpha   90.00
_cell.angle_beta   90.00
_cell.angle_gamma   90.00
#
_symmetry.space_group_name_H-M   'P 1'
#
loop_
_entity.id
_entity.type
_entity.pdbx_description
1 polymer ?
#
loop_
_entity_poly.entity_id
_entity_poly.type
_entity_poly.pdbx_seq_one_letter_code
_entity_poly.pdbx_strand_id
1 'polypeptide(L)'
;MIYIPIVRFSDATSSICFQRCSCITDEYQEIFGICFKMMNISTEEENENENKQHISTCTHGRCTIVEQISDIDCFFEGHSCGLNMVFRTANKEIVRNNGILDVKCTMNCICADGYKEKNFQCIKFPSNDSINSCGGKICKVGDIIFDDGCHLNKQKCGENMIFSTITRGIMFSTSSRYCYQQCICKSENFISKIFYCEKLPKVTLQNKVQSFDFLKHCPKAYYKLGEELNDIGCRLTGHKCGINMAFATIAIFSAGEIPNKIIGCTQRCNCEEGYEYIDGNENCIKHWYCEGGYCQLGRKIRDYGCKLTGRKCGINMKFIPIKKDGAEICIQMCDCESDEYTQRGDQCVKSRQEVVPIQQSIHNFYAKPFVLGEIFEDFGCLSINMPCGKNMVFRPIMKIRKINNSPWQKICVQRCSCASEKYEKIDGRCIEWIVFPNVSHFDLPKPNITMNPIRSANASYKYGDSINDIGCHLNGQKCGINMPDTFLINCMRGKCSLKQEIVDHGCMLSGRPCGQNMVFKTVIRGNIKTLYAKCFVKCECDVDYKENDGECILMNDSITRFHNPCNERACMVGEIIFDIGCYLTRHECGENMIFNIVARGKISPTHEFCFQRCSCKNKFIGKFYRCKKNNEIKKALQIGMQTVNFVDYCASFKYKLGQEITDYECRLTGEKCGMNMVFVNVFEELTNHLGTAIECIQRCSCEEGYQNKEGECIRKWYCEGGYCESGRKIIDYGCVLTDVACGINMKFITVEIGIPNESCIQMCS
;
A
#
# COMPACT_ATOMS: atom_id res chain seq x y z
N MET A 1 22.97 -33.13 -16.54
CA MET A 1 22.47 -34.00 -17.62
C MET A 1 23.63 -34.31 -18.56
N ILE A 2 23.68 -35.51 -19.12
CA ILE A 2 24.69 -35.96 -20.08
C ILE A 2 24.03 -36.69 -21.26
N TYR A 3 24.67 -36.71 -22.42
CA TYR A 3 24.23 -37.57 -23.52
C TYR A 3 24.54 -39.04 -23.23
N ILE A 4 23.53 -39.90 -23.36
CA ILE A 4 23.61 -41.36 -23.23
C ILE A 4 23.20 -42.00 -24.57
N PRO A 5 23.95 -42.99 -25.10
CA PRO A 5 23.61 -43.68 -26.33
C PRO A 5 22.35 -44.53 -26.17
N ILE A 6 21.41 -44.37 -27.09
CA ILE A 6 20.19 -45.18 -27.24
C ILE A 6 20.46 -46.36 -28.18
N VAL A 7 21.03 -46.10 -29.36
CA VAL A 7 21.33 -47.12 -30.38
C VAL A 7 22.62 -46.76 -31.09
N ARG A 8 23.46 -47.78 -31.35
CA ARG A 8 24.71 -47.64 -32.10
C ARG A 8 24.59 -48.47 -33.38
N PHE A 9 24.61 -47.80 -34.53
CA PHE A 9 24.72 -48.45 -35.83
C PHE A 9 26.17 -48.36 -36.28
N SER A 10 26.76 -49.49 -36.65
CA SER A 10 28.12 -49.58 -37.16
C SER A 10 28.09 -50.29 -38.50
N ASP A 11 28.40 -49.56 -39.56
CA ASP A 11 28.84 -50.13 -40.84
C ASP A 11 30.35 -49.95 -40.97
N ALA A 12 30.98 -50.73 -41.86
CA ALA A 12 32.44 -50.83 -42.01
C ALA A 12 33.21 -49.50 -42.20
N THR A 13 32.51 -48.39 -42.43
CA THR A 13 33.10 -47.07 -42.70
C THR A 13 32.55 -45.92 -41.83
N SER A 14 31.50 -46.13 -41.02
CA SER A 14 31.00 -45.08 -40.11
C SER A 14 30.17 -45.66 -38.95
N SER A 15 30.29 -45.05 -37.76
CA SER A 15 29.41 -45.34 -36.63
C SER A 15 28.46 -44.17 -36.42
N ILE A 16 27.16 -44.45 -36.37
CA ILE A 16 26.12 -43.46 -36.05
C ILE A 16 25.59 -43.83 -34.66
N CYS A 17 25.72 -42.90 -33.70
CA CYS A 17 25.10 -43.04 -32.40
C CYS A 17 23.85 -42.17 -32.31
N PHE A 18 22.72 -42.79 -32.00
CA PHE A 18 21.55 -42.07 -31.47
C PHE A 18 21.80 -41.84 -29.99
N GLN A 19 21.79 -40.59 -29.52
CA GLN A 19 22.00 -40.27 -28.10
C GLN A 19 20.85 -39.42 -27.56
N ARG A 20 20.54 -39.56 -26.27
CA ARG A 20 19.53 -38.77 -25.53
C ARG A 20 20.13 -38.15 -24.28
N CYS A 21 19.77 -36.90 -24.00
CA CYS A 21 20.16 -36.20 -22.78
C CYS A 21 19.41 -36.78 -21.56
N SER A 22 20.14 -37.31 -20.56
CA SER A 22 19.60 -37.98 -19.36
C SER A 22 20.30 -37.55 -18.04
N CYS A 23 19.79 -37.99 -16.89
CA CYS A 23 20.43 -37.80 -15.58
C CYS A 23 21.72 -38.60 -15.45
N ILE A 24 22.69 -38.06 -14.70
CA ILE A 24 24.06 -38.57 -14.68
C ILE A 24 24.17 -39.93 -13.97
N THR A 25 23.31 -40.16 -12.98
CA THR A 25 23.19 -41.39 -12.20
C THR A 25 21.72 -41.61 -11.81
N ASP A 26 21.42 -42.84 -11.45
CA ASP A 26 20.17 -43.33 -10.85
C ASP A 26 19.87 -42.74 -9.45
N GLU A 27 20.87 -42.16 -8.77
CA GLU A 27 20.64 -41.34 -7.56
C GLU A 27 19.79 -40.08 -7.82
N TYR A 28 19.64 -39.69 -9.09
CA TYR A 28 18.87 -38.54 -9.50
C TYR A 28 17.61 -38.97 -10.25
N GLN A 29 16.45 -38.59 -9.71
CA GLN A 29 15.18 -38.76 -10.39
C GLN A 29 14.92 -37.55 -11.29
N GLU A 30 14.59 -37.80 -12.56
CA GLU A 30 14.11 -36.74 -13.44
C GLU A 30 12.69 -36.33 -13.04
N ILE A 31 12.52 -35.04 -12.77
CA ILE A 31 11.23 -34.42 -12.54
C ILE A 31 11.18 -33.13 -13.37
N PHE A 32 10.40 -33.12 -14.45
CA PHE A 32 10.21 -31.99 -15.37
C PHE A 32 11.49 -31.51 -16.08
N GLY A 33 12.28 -32.44 -16.62
CA GLY A 33 13.52 -32.11 -17.35
C GLY A 33 14.66 -31.60 -16.46
N ILE A 34 14.56 -31.79 -15.14
CA ILE A 34 15.57 -31.46 -14.15
C ILE A 34 15.84 -32.71 -13.32
N CYS A 35 17.11 -33.02 -13.08
CA CYS A 35 17.55 -34.16 -12.27
C CYS A 35 17.66 -33.76 -10.79
N PHE A 36 16.89 -34.37 -9.90
CA PHE A 36 16.90 -34.13 -8.45
C PHE A 36 17.49 -35.31 -7.69
N LYS A 37 18.39 -35.05 -6.73
CA LYS A 37 18.94 -36.09 -5.85
C LYS A 37 17.89 -36.54 -4.83
N MET A 38 17.59 -37.82 -4.74
CA MET A 38 16.65 -38.34 -3.74
C MET A 38 17.23 -38.22 -2.31
N MET A 39 16.47 -37.67 -1.35
CA MET A 39 16.79 -37.70 0.09
C MET A 39 15.87 -38.68 0.80
N ASN A 40 16.42 -39.64 1.55
CA ASN A 40 15.67 -40.55 2.41
C ASN A 40 15.14 -39.78 3.65
N ILE A 41 13.82 -39.71 3.84
CA ILE A 41 13.17 -39.20 5.06
C ILE A 41 12.48 -40.38 5.76
N SER A 42 12.86 -40.64 7.01
CA SER A 42 12.32 -41.67 7.89
C SER A 42 11.41 -41.08 8.99
N THR A 43 10.17 -41.59 9.07
CA THR A 43 9.29 -41.80 10.24
C THR A 43 8.84 -40.60 11.13
N GLU A 44 7.60 -40.10 10.89
CA GLU A 44 6.72 -39.35 11.83
C GLU A 44 5.27 -39.92 11.80
N GLU A 45 5.07 -41.24 11.75
CA GLU A 45 3.75 -41.84 11.43
C GLU A 45 2.76 -42.00 12.61
N GLU A 46 3.15 -41.86 13.88
CA GLU A 46 2.25 -42.24 14.99
C GLU A 46 1.19 -41.18 15.38
N ASN A 47 1.48 -39.88 15.30
CA ASN A 47 0.51 -38.84 15.69
C ASN A 47 -0.57 -38.57 14.62
N GLU A 48 -0.37 -38.99 13.37
CA GLU A 48 -1.37 -38.77 12.33
C GLU A 48 -2.61 -39.66 12.48
N ASN A 49 -2.49 -40.84 13.09
CA ASN A 49 -3.60 -41.78 13.22
C ASN A 49 -4.66 -41.33 14.24
N GLU A 50 -4.25 -40.75 15.37
CA GLU A 50 -5.20 -40.22 16.37
C GLU A 50 -6.01 -39.05 15.79
N ASN A 51 -5.35 -38.12 15.08
CA ASN A 51 -6.04 -36.98 14.45
C ASN A 51 -6.99 -37.45 13.34
N LYS A 52 -6.63 -38.47 12.54
CA LYS A 52 -7.52 -39.04 11.51
C LYS A 52 -8.78 -39.67 12.13
N GLN A 53 -8.66 -40.39 13.25
CA GLN A 53 -9.80 -40.96 13.95
C GLN A 53 -10.69 -39.90 14.62
N HIS A 54 -10.07 -38.85 15.17
CA HIS A 54 -10.78 -37.72 15.77
C HIS A 54 -11.58 -36.93 14.73
N ILE A 55 -10.95 -36.55 13.61
CA ILE A 55 -11.62 -35.91 12.47
C ILE A 55 -12.77 -36.76 11.95
N SER A 56 -12.57 -38.08 11.81
CA SER A 56 -13.64 -39.00 11.39
C SER A 56 -14.83 -38.96 12.33
N THR A 57 -14.62 -39.00 13.65
CA THR A 57 -15.71 -38.95 14.63
C THR A 57 -16.49 -37.63 14.53
N CYS A 58 -15.75 -36.54 14.38
CA CYS A 58 -16.28 -35.19 14.35
C CYS A 58 -17.09 -34.88 13.07
N THR A 59 -16.60 -35.34 11.92
CA THR A 59 -17.27 -35.20 10.60
C THR A 59 -18.56 -36.01 10.46
N HIS A 60 -18.76 -37.02 11.29
CA HIS A 60 -20.04 -37.73 11.41
C HIS A 60 -21.05 -37.01 12.33
N GLY A 61 -20.81 -35.74 12.66
CA GLY A 61 -21.72 -34.90 13.45
C GLY A 61 -21.69 -35.19 14.95
N ARG A 62 -20.60 -35.77 15.46
CA ARG A 62 -20.44 -36.15 16.87
C ARG A 62 -19.44 -35.27 17.62
N CYS A 63 -19.05 -34.11 17.09
CA CYS A 63 -18.28 -33.17 17.89
C CYS A 63 -19.15 -32.56 18.99
N THR A 64 -18.52 -32.23 20.09
CA THR A 64 -19.03 -31.32 21.11
C THR A 64 -18.81 -29.86 20.70
N ILE A 65 -19.63 -28.94 21.23
CA ILE A 65 -19.40 -27.49 21.04
C ILE A 65 -17.98 -27.17 21.57
N VAL A 66 -17.28 -26.28 20.87
CA VAL A 66 -15.87 -25.87 21.07
C VAL A 66 -14.81 -26.96 20.86
N GLU A 67 -15.18 -28.16 20.41
CA GLU A 67 -14.20 -29.19 20.03
C GLU A 67 -13.37 -28.72 18.84
N GLN A 68 -12.06 -28.94 18.95
CA GLN A 68 -11.06 -28.51 17.99
C GLN A 68 -10.58 -29.67 17.13
N ILE A 69 -10.57 -29.48 15.81
CA ILE A 69 -9.89 -30.38 14.89
C ILE A 69 -8.82 -29.62 14.10
N SER A 70 -7.79 -30.32 13.66
CA SER A 70 -6.78 -29.79 12.76
C SER A 70 -7.02 -30.33 11.36
N ASP A 71 -7.41 -29.44 10.45
CA ASP A 71 -7.73 -29.76 9.07
C ASP A 71 -6.69 -29.17 8.10
N ILE A 72 -6.13 -29.99 7.22
CA ILE A 72 -5.19 -29.54 6.20
C ILE A 72 -6.01 -29.08 4.99
N ASP A 73 -5.71 -27.89 4.46
CA ASP A 73 -6.44 -27.17 3.41
C ASP A 73 -7.82 -26.61 3.81
N CYS A 74 -8.18 -26.67 5.09
CA CYS A 74 -9.40 -26.06 5.64
C CYS A 74 -10.70 -26.56 4.96
N PHE A 75 -10.69 -27.80 4.46
CA PHE A 75 -11.77 -28.44 3.75
C PHE A 75 -13.11 -28.45 4.51
N PHE A 76 -13.08 -28.57 5.85
CA PHE A 76 -14.29 -28.65 6.67
C PHE A 76 -14.92 -27.28 7.00
N GLU A 77 -14.37 -26.15 6.52
CA GLU A 77 -14.95 -24.81 6.78
C GLU A 77 -16.42 -24.74 6.33
N GLY A 78 -17.32 -24.49 7.28
CA GLY A 78 -18.77 -24.45 7.06
C GLY A 78 -19.49 -25.81 7.06
N HIS A 79 -18.78 -26.93 7.12
CA HIS A 79 -19.41 -28.26 7.22
C HIS A 79 -20.04 -28.47 8.61
N SER A 80 -21.09 -29.29 8.67
CA SER A 80 -21.74 -29.65 9.94
C SER A 80 -20.82 -30.50 10.82
N CYS A 81 -20.67 -30.10 12.07
CA CYS A 81 -19.94 -30.85 13.10
C CYS A 81 -20.87 -31.45 14.17
N GLY A 82 -22.17 -31.21 14.03
CA GLY A 82 -23.26 -31.83 14.78
C GLY A 82 -24.57 -31.06 14.66
N LEU A 83 -25.58 -31.37 15.48
CA LEU A 83 -26.92 -30.77 15.34
C LEU A 83 -26.89 -29.26 15.59
N ASN A 84 -27.20 -28.47 14.54
CA ASN A 84 -27.14 -27.01 14.54
C ASN A 84 -25.74 -26.42 14.82
N MET A 85 -24.70 -27.18 14.49
CA MET A 85 -23.30 -26.78 14.67
C MET A 85 -22.54 -26.87 13.34
N VAL A 86 -21.59 -25.97 13.13
CA VAL A 86 -20.70 -25.93 11.95
C VAL A 86 -19.25 -25.71 12.38
N PHE A 87 -18.31 -26.25 11.62
CA PHE A 87 -16.90 -25.93 11.79
C PHE A 87 -16.61 -24.51 11.30
N ARG A 88 -15.96 -23.70 12.15
CA ARG A 88 -15.43 -22.39 11.80
C ARG A 88 -13.93 -22.34 12.09
N THR A 89 -13.15 -21.74 11.19
CA THR A 89 -11.71 -21.63 11.41
C THR A 89 -11.40 -20.73 12.61
N ALA A 90 -10.68 -21.26 13.60
CA ALA A 90 -10.17 -20.52 14.75
C ALA A 90 -8.76 -19.98 14.50
N ASN A 91 -7.91 -20.73 13.79
CA ASN A 91 -6.56 -20.32 13.42
C ASN A 91 -6.17 -20.89 12.05
N LYS A 92 -5.41 -20.13 11.25
CA LYS A 92 -4.81 -20.58 9.98
C LYS A 92 -3.30 -20.49 10.10
N GLU A 93 -2.62 -21.63 10.07
CA GLU A 93 -1.16 -21.73 10.06
C GLU A 93 -0.69 -22.26 8.70
N ILE A 94 0.42 -21.75 8.18
CA ILE A 94 1.04 -22.29 6.97
C ILE A 94 2.09 -23.30 7.41
N VAL A 95 1.86 -24.59 7.14
CA VAL A 95 2.73 -25.69 7.55
C VAL A 95 3.46 -26.22 6.32
N ARG A 96 4.71 -26.64 6.50
CA ARG A 96 5.56 -27.11 5.40
C ARG A 96 5.77 -28.62 5.51
N ASN A 97 4.84 -29.43 4.98
CA ASN A 97 4.94 -30.88 4.97
C ASN A 97 5.52 -31.39 3.65
N ASN A 98 6.61 -32.17 3.71
CA ASN A 98 7.35 -32.68 2.54
C ASN A 98 7.69 -31.61 1.48
N GLY A 99 7.71 -30.36 1.92
CA GLY A 99 7.96 -29.23 1.07
C GLY A 99 6.82 -28.62 0.29
N ILE A 100 5.63 -29.18 0.41
CA ILE A 100 4.41 -28.51 -0.02
C ILE A 100 4.04 -27.54 1.11
N LEU A 101 3.61 -26.32 0.75
CA LEU A 101 3.06 -25.37 1.70
C LEU A 101 1.58 -25.69 1.80
N ASP A 102 1.19 -26.34 2.89
CA ASP A 102 -0.20 -26.65 3.18
C ASP A 102 -0.73 -25.63 4.19
N VAL A 103 -2.03 -25.33 4.13
CA VAL A 103 -2.66 -24.46 5.13
C VAL A 103 -3.29 -25.37 6.18
N LYS A 104 -2.71 -25.42 7.38
CA LYS A 104 -3.29 -26.12 8.52
C LYS A 104 -4.29 -25.18 9.20
N CYS A 105 -5.56 -25.51 9.09
CA CYS A 105 -6.64 -24.85 9.80
C CYS A 105 -6.91 -25.54 11.13
N THR A 106 -6.82 -24.81 12.24
CA THR A 106 -7.45 -25.24 13.49
C THR A 106 -8.89 -24.78 13.46
N MET A 107 -9.84 -25.71 13.52
CA MET A 107 -11.26 -25.46 13.38
C MET A 107 -11.99 -25.74 14.70
N ASN A 108 -12.90 -24.85 15.09
CA ASN A 108 -13.79 -25.07 16.23
C ASN A 108 -15.17 -25.48 15.73
N CYS A 109 -15.78 -26.48 16.35
CA CYS A 109 -17.21 -26.75 16.19
C CYS A 109 -18.04 -25.72 16.98
N ILE A 110 -18.82 -24.88 16.31
CA ILE A 110 -19.61 -23.81 16.94
C ILE A 110 -21.07 -23.85 16.47
N CYS A 111 -21.97 -23.13 17.14
CA CYS A 111 -23.35 -23.01 16.66
C CYS A 111 -23.43 -22.38 15.28
N ALA A 112 -24.25 -22.97 14.41
CA ALA A 112 -24.60 -22.40 13.12
C ALA A 112 -25.33 -21.06 13.28
N ASP A 113 -25.26 -20.20 12.27
CA ASP A 113 -25.97 -18.92 12.27
C ASP A 113 -27.49 -19.14 12.50
N GLY A 114 -28.09 -18.35 13.40
CA GLY A 114 -29.48 -18.53 13.84
C GLY A 114 -29.66 -19.41 15.08
N TYR A 115 -28.57 -19.96 15.63
CA TYR A 115 -28.56 -20.70 16.89
C TYR A 115 -27.62 -20.03 17.90
N LYS A 116 -27.92 -20.20 19.20
CA LYS A 116 -27.04 -19.79 20.29
C LYS A 116 -26.74 -20.99 21.18
N GLU A 117 -25.54 -21.00 21.72
CA GLU A 117 -25.16 -22.00 22.71
C GLU A 117 -25.94 -21.77 24.01
N LYS A 118 -26.61 -22.83 24.50
CA LYS A 118 -27.19 -22.89 25.83
C LYS A 118 -27.04 -24.32 26.34
N ASN A 119 -26.39 -24.48 27.50
CA ASN A 119 -26.14 -25.79 28.11
C ASN A 119 -25.44 -26.79 27.16
N PHE A 120 -24.36 -26.34 26.48
CA PHE A 120 -23.60 -27.15 25.51
C PHE A 120 -24.43 -27.69 24.32
N GLN A 121 -25.59 -27.08 24.04
CA GLN A 121 -26.42 -27.36 22.88
C GLN A 121 -26.72 -26.08 22.11
N CYS A 122 -26.76 -26.17 20.78
CA CYS A 122 -27.13 -25.06 19.92
C CYS A 122 -28.65 -25.01 19.77
N ILE A 123 -29.27 -24.06 20.47
CA ILE A 123 -30.71 -23.82 20.43
C ILE A 123 -31.03 -22.68 19.46
N LYS A 124 -32.08 -22.86 18.65
CA LYS A 124 -32.51 -21.82 17.72
C LYS A 124 -32.86 -20.57 18.52
N PHE A 125 -32.48 -19.39 18.03
CA PHE A 125 -33.04 -18.16 18.60
C PHE A 125 -34.57 -18.29 18.55
N PRO A 126 -35.29 -18.08 19.67
CA PRO A 126 -36.73 -17.98 19.59
C PRO A 126 -37.01 -16.85 18.60
N SER A 127 -37.63 -17.19 17.47
CA SER A 127 -38.20 -16.25 16.53
C SER A 127 -39.37 -15.59 17.26
N ASN A 128 -39.05 -14.65 18.14
CA ASN A 128 -40.02 -13.93 18.93
C ASN A 128 -40.63 -12.85 18.04
N ASP A 129 -41.84 -13.15 17.60
CA ASP A 129 -42.80 -12.19 17.09
C ASP A 129 -42.79 -10.88 17.90
N SER A 130 -42.50 -9.77 17.23
CA SER A 130 -42.75 -8.38 17.68
C SER A 130 -42.14 -7.90 19.01
N ILE A 131 -41.00 -8.44 19.45
CA ILE A 131 -40.28 -7.84 20.58
C ILE A 131 -39.53 -6.60 20.10
N ASN A 132 -39.96 -5.43 20.59
CA ASN A 132 -39.26 -4.15 20.51
C ASN A 132 -37.73 -4.36 20.50
N SER A 133 -37.07 -4.07 19.36
CA SER A 133 -35.63 -4.32 19.11
C SER A 133 -34.66 -3.65 20.08
N CYS A 134 -35.17 -2.89 21.06
CA CYS A 134 -34.41 -2.28 22.16
C CYS A 134 -34.63 -3.02 23.50
N GLY A 135 -34.96 -4.31 23.47
CA GLY A 135 -35.05 -5.17 24.67
C GLY A 135 -36.18 -4.77 25.62
N GLY A 136 -37.31 -4.28 25.08
CA GLY A 136 -38.43 -3.75 25.88
C GLY A 136 -38.17 -2.39 26.53
N LYS A 137 -36.97 -1.81 26.37
CA LYS A 137 -36.65 -0.44 26.79
C LYS A 137 -36.85 0.52 25.62
N ILE A 138 -37.09 1.78 25.94
CA ILE A 138 -37.10 2.88 24.95
C ILE A 138 -35.71 2.97 24.33
N CYS A 139 -35.63 3.00 23.00
CA CYS A 139 -34.36 3.18 22.29
C CYS A 139 -33.81 4.58 22.55
N LYS A 140 -32.49 4.70 22.72
CA LYS A 140 -31.81 5.99 22.83
C LYS A 140 -31.66 6.59 21.44
N VAL A 141 -31.59 7.93 21.37
CA VAL A 141 -31.26 8.60 20.11
C VAL A 141 -29.89 8.12 19.64
N GLY A 142 -29.82 7.68 18.39
CA GLY A 142 -28.61 7.13 17.79
C GLY A 142 -28.49 5.61 17.84
N ASP A 143 -29.31 4.90 18.63
CA ASP A 143 -29.30 3.43 18.67
C ASP A 143 -29.62 2.87 17.28
N ILE A 144 -28.79 1.93 16.81
CA ILE A 144 -28.93 1.25 15.52
C ILE A 144 -29.44 -0.16 15.76
N ILE A 145 -30.47 -0.55 15.02
CA ILE A 145 -31.06 -1.88 15.06
C ILE A 145 -31.02 -2.54 13.68
N PHE A 146 -30.98 -3.87 13.68
CA PHE A 146 -31.21 -4.69 12.51
C PHE A 146 -32.68 -5.07 12.45
N ASP A 147 -33.31 -4.87 11.29
CA ASP A 147 -34.73 -5.09 11.04
C ASP A 147 -34.91 -5.89 9.75
N ASP A 148 -35.14 -7.20 9.89
CA ASP A 148 -35.49 -8.08 8.78
C ASP A 148 -36.90 -7.72 8.26
N GLY A 149 -36.99 -7.39 6.98
CA GLY A 149 -38.20 -6.86 6.34
C GLY A 149 -38.36 -5.34 6.38
N CYS A 150 -37.50 -4.60 7.08
CA CYS A 150 -37.56 -3.15 7.19
C CYS A 150 -38.88 -2.60 7.77
N HIS A 151 -39.54 -3.36 8.64
CA HIS A 151 -40.86 -3.07 9.18
C HIS A 151 -40.92 -1.88 10.15
N LEU A 152 -39.81 -1.54 10.79
CA LEU A 152 -39.72 -0.52 11.83
C LEU A 152 -39.50 0.89 11.26
N ASN A 153 -39.27 1.06 9.96
CA ASN A 153 -39.01 2.37 9.37
C ASN A 153 -40.19 3.33 9.59
N LYS A 154 -39.92 4.51 10.16
CA LYS A 154 -40.88 5.52 10.64
C LYS A 154 -41.71 5.13 11.87
N GLN A 155 -41.52 3.94 12.46
CA GLN A 155 -42.16 3.58 13.72
C GLN A 155 -41.50 4.32 14.90
N LYS A 156 -42.27 4.52 15.96
CA LYS A 156 -41.82 5.23 17.16
C LYS A 156 -40.81 4.37 17.93
N CYS A 157 -39.58 4.84 18.07
CA CYS A 157 -38.53 4.19 18.87
C CYS A 157 -38.37 4.81 20.27
N GLY A 158 -38.98 5.99 20.50
CA GLY A 158 -39.00 6.67 21.79
C GLY A 158 -39.86 7.93 21.78
N GLU A 159 -39.90 8.68 22.89
CA GLU A 159 -40.62 9.94 22.94
C GLU A 159 -39.99 10.97 22.00
N ASN A 160 -40.77 11.45 21.04
CA ASN A 160 -40.31 12.33 19.95
C ASN A 160 -39.21 11.72 19.06
N MET A 161 -39.15 10.39 18.99
CA MET A 161 -38.16 9.65 18.19
C MET A 161 -38.83 8.64 17.26
N ILE A 162 -38.27 8.45 16.06
CA ILE A 162 -38.67 7.43 15.08
C ILE A 162 -37.46 6.69 14.53
N PHE A 163 -37.64 5.44 14.10
CA PHE A 163 -36.60 4.75 13.35
C PHE A 163 -36.50 5.30 11.92
N SER A 164 -35.27 5.53 11.46
CA SER A 164 -34.92 5.93 10.10
C SER A 164 -33.96 4.94 9.49
N THR A 165 -34.23 4.49 8.26
CA THR A 165 -33.36 3.54 7.56
C THR A 165 -32.01 4.17 7.21
N ILE A 166 -30.92 3.59 7.70
CA ILE A 166 -29.54 3.97 7.34
C ILE A 166 -29.12 3.24 6.07
N THR A 167 -29.37 1.93 6.01
CA THR A 167 -28.92 1.07 4.90
C THR A 167 -29.92 -0.06 4.69
N ARG A 168 -30.08 -0.46 3.43
CA ARG A 168 -30.90 -1.61 3.01
C ARG A 168 -30.02 -2.65 2.34
N GLY A 169 -30.30 -3.93 2.58
CA GLY A 169 -29.67 -5.04 1.87
C GLY A 169 -30.66 -6.18 1.62
N ILE A 170 -30.19 -7.23 0.95
CA ILE A 170 -30.95 -8.44 0.66
C ILE A 170 -30.15 -9.62 1.25
N MET A 171 -30.77 -10.42 2.12
CA MET A 171 -30.16 -11.67 2.57
C MET A 171 -30.28 -12.72 1.47
N PHE A 172 -29.15 -13.22 0.98
CA PHE A 172 -29.12 -14.17 -0.14
C PHE A 172 -29.80 -15.51 0.16
N SER A 173 -29.81 -15.95 1.42
CA SER A 173 -30.42 -17.23 1.82
C SER A 173 -31.95 -17.23 1.75
N THR A 174 -32.59 -16.10 2.01
CA THR A 174 -34.05 -15.97 2.13
C THR A 174 -34.68 -15.09 1.06
N SER A 175 -33.87 -14.34 0.29
CA SER A 175 -34.31 -13.20 -0.52
C SER A 175 -35.07 -12.13 0.29
N SER A 176 -34.98 -12.14 1.63
CA SER A 176 -35.61 -11.13 2.47
C SER A 176 -34.79 -9.84 2.43
N ARG A 177 -35.49 -8.70 2.38
CA ARG A 177 -34.85 -7.39 2.50
C ARG A 177 -34.58 -7.15 3.97
N TYR A 178 -33.37 -6.77 4.35
CA TYR A 178 -33.09 -6.31 5.70
C TYR A 178 -32.74 -4.83 5.69
N CYS A 179 -32.96 -4.15 6.81
CA CYS A 179 -32.57 -2.78 7.03
C CYS A 179 -31.75 -2.64 8.31
N TYR A 180 -30.72 -1.80 8.25
CA TYR A 180 -30.19 -1.16 9.46
C TYR A 180 -30.94 0.16 9.65
N GLN A 181 -31.52 0.36 10.82
CA GLN A 181 -32.31 1.55 11.15
C GLN A 181 -31.81 2.20 12.42
N GLN A 182 -31.76 3.53 12.42
CA GLN A 182 -31.33 4.34 13.56
C GLN A 182 -32.51 5.05 14.20
N CYS A 183 -32.57 5.07 15.53
CA CYS A 183 -33.54 5.89 16.25
C CYS A 183 -33.13 7.37 16.20
N ILE A 184 -33.93 8.22 15.52
CA ILE A 184 -33.66 9.66 15.34
C ILE A 184 -34.83 10.51 15.85
N CYS A 185 -34.62 11.81 16.03
CA CYS A 185 -35.72 12.72 16.37
C CYS A 185 -36.76 12.78 15.24
N LYS A 186 -38.05 12.73 15.61
CA LYS A 186 -39.17 12.61 14.66
C LYS A 186 -39.34 13.79 13.70
N SER A 187 -38.79 14.95 14.04
CA SER A 187 -38.79 16.15 13.21
C SER A 187 -37.72 17.14 13.66
N GLU A 188 -37.43 18.13 12.82
CA GLU A 188 -36.46 19.21 13.09
C GLU A 188 -36.84 20.10 14.28
N ASN A 189 -38.08 20.03 14.76
CA ASN A 189 -38.54 20.74 15.96
C ASN A 189 -37.99 20.13 17.26
N PHE A 190 -37.22 19.04 17.18
CA PHE A 190 -36.61 18.39 18.33
C PHE A 190 -35.10 18.25 18.13
N ILE A 191 -34.33 18.60 19.16
CA ILE A 191 -32.88 18.39 19.20
C ILE A 191 -32.57 17.08 19.93
N SER A 192 -31.65 16.29 19.37
CA SER A 192 -31.12 15.10 20.03
C SER A 192 -30.28 15.48 21.26
N LYS A 193 -30.72 15.01 22.43
CA LYS A 193 -29.87 14.82 23.61
C LYS A 193 -29.39 13.38 23.63
N ILE A 194 -28.44 13.06 24.51
CA ILE A 194 -27.77 11.74 24.59
C ILE A 194 -28.79 10.58 24.66
N PHE A 195 -29.95 10.77 25.28
CA PHE A 195 -30.94 9.71 25.48
C PHE A 195 -32.36 10.01 24.98
N TYR A 196 -32.66 11.25 24.58
CA TYR A 196 -34.01 11.67 24.21
C TYR A 196 -34.00 12.85 23.23
N CYS A 197 -35.15 13.13 22.62
CA CYS A 197 -35.34 14.28 21.76
C CYS A 197 -36.12 15.38 22.49
N GLU A 198 -35.48 16.52 22.69
CA GLU A 198 -36.05 17.68 23.39
C GLU A 198 -36.63 18.68 22.39
N LYS A 199 -37.84 19.17 22.63
CA LYS A 199 -38.47 20.16 21.74
C LYS A 199 -37.68 21.46 21.79
N LEU A 200 -37.26 21.98 20.64
CA LEU A 200 -36.65 23.29 20.53
C LEU A 200 -37.60 24.34 21.16
N PRO A 201 -37.13 25.16 22.12
CA PRO A 201 -37.90 26.31 22.54
C PRO A 201 -38.18 27.15 21.28
N LYS A 202 -39.44 27.58 21.10
CA LYS A 202 -39.82 28.51 20.04
C LYS A 202 -39.13 29.85 20.31
N VAL A 203 -37.86 29.96 19.95
CA VAL A 203 -37.17 31.23 19.88
C VAL A 203 -37.66 31.88 18.59
N THR A 204 -38.58 32.82 18.74
CA THR A 204 -38.97 33.74 17.69
C THR A 204 -37.71 34.52 17.29
N LEU A 205 -36.98 34.03 16.28
CA LEU A 205 -35.89 34.79 15.68
C LEU A 205 -36.54 36.01 15.01
N GLN A 206 -36.51 37.14 15.70
CA GLN A 206 -36.71 38.42 15.06
C GLN A 206 -35.60 38.56 14.00
N ASN A 207 -36.02 38.61 12.74
CA ASN A 207 -35.19 38.80 11.57
C ASN A 207 -34.32 40.06 11.69
N LYS A 208 -33.12 39.91 12.27
CA LYS A 208 -32.01 40.88 12.22
C LYS A 208 -30.73 40.26 12.78
N VAL A 209 -30.35 39.06 12.31
CA VAL A 209 -28.98 38.57 12.52
C VAL A 209 -28.17 38.95 11.29
N GLN A 210 -27.53 40.12 11.39
CA GLN A 210 -26.46 40.54 10.49
C GLN A 210 -25.42 39.41 10.44
N SER A 211 -24.88 39.15 9.24
CA SER A 211 -23.72 38.31 8.99
C SER A 211 -22.62 38.57 10.02
N PHE A 212 -22.57 37.79 11.09
CA PHE A 212 -21.48 37.84 12.05
C PHE A 212 -20.25 37.21 11.39
N ASP A 213 -19.22 38.04 11.26
CA ASP A 213 -17.87 37.72 10.84
C ASP A 213 -17.26 36.70 11.82
N PHE A 214 -17.58 35.41 11.63
CA PHE A 214 -17.19 34.30 12.52
C PHE A 214 -15.67 34.13 12.63
N LEU A 215 -14.89 34.82 11.78
CA LEU A 215 -13.42 34.89 11.84
C LEU A 215 -12.89 35.82 12.95
N LYS A 216 -13.72 36.65 13.58
CA LYS A 216 -13.29 37.55 14.67
C LYS A 216 -13.26 36.91 16.07
N HIS A 217 -13.70 35.66 16.23
CA HIS A 217 -13.73 34.96 17.52
C HIS A 217 -13.00 33.60 17.43
N CYS A 218 -11.69 33.61 17.16
CA CYS A 218 -10.79 32.52 17.53
C CYS A 218 -9.95 32.93 18.75
N PRO A 219 -10.43 32.79 20.00
CA PRO A 219 -9.66 33.15 21.18
C PRO A 219 -8.98 31.90 21.75
N LYS A 220 -7.74 31.65 21.30
CA LYS A 220 -6.63 30.93 21.96
C LYS A 220 -5.74 30.30 20.88
N ALA A 221 -4.43 30.52 20.95
CA ALA A 221 -3.46 29.90 20.05
C ALA A 221 -3.32 28.38 20.28
N TYR A 222 -3.74 27.89 21.46
CA TYR A 222 -3.60 26.51 21.89
C TYR A 222 -4.79 26.13 22.79
N TYR A 223 -5.42 25.00 22.47
CA TYR A 223 -6.46 24.36 23.28
C TYR A 223 -5.81 23.28 24.15
N LYS A 224 -6.37 23.06 25.35
CA LYS A 224 -5.92 21.96 26.22
C LYS A 224 -6.44 20.63 25.70
N LEU A 225 -5.68 19.55 25.90
CA LEU A 225 -6.16 18.20 25.61
C LEU A 225 -7.49 17.96 26.34
N GLY A 226 -8.50 17.50 25.61
CA GLY A 226 -9.84 17.27 26.13
C GLY A 226 -10.78 18.46 26.07
N GLU A 227 -10.31 19.68 25.74
CA GLU A 227 -11.22 20.82 25.54
C GLU A 227 -12.14 20.59 24.33
N GLU A 228 -13.44 20.84 24.54
CA GLU A 228 -14.48 20.69 23.53
C GLU A 228 -14.95 22.04 23.00
N LEU A 229 -15.32 22.08 21.72
CA LEU A 229 -15.96 23.23 21.08
C LEU A 229 -17.03 22.76 20.10
N ASN A 230 -17.96 23.66 19.78
CA ASN A 230 -18.98 23.43 18.74
C ASN A 230 -18.59 24.19 17.47
N ASP A 231 -18.50 23.48 16.35
CA ASP A 231 -18.16 24.05 15.05
C ASP A 231 -19.24 23.74 14.01
N ILE A 232 -19.76 24.81 13.38
CA ILE A 232 -20.72 24.73 12.28
C ILE A 232 -19.98 24.20 11.05
N GLY A 233 -20.50 23.12 10.46
CA GLY A 233 -19.91 22.43 9.31
C GLY A 233 -18.64 21.62 9.59
N CYS A 234 -18.22 21.43 10.85
CA CYS A 234 -17.06 20.58 11.20
C CYS A 234 -15.72 20.95 10.57
N ARG A 235 -15.56 22.23 10.23
CA ARG A 235 -14.41 22.81 9.54
C ARG A 235 -13.10 22.65 10.31
N LEU A 236 -13.10 22.56 11.65
CA LEU A 236 -11.87 22.40 12.42
C LEU A 236 -11.38 20.95 12.53
N THR A 237 -12.11 19.95 12.01
CA THR A 237 -11.72 18.53 12.16
C THR A 237 -10.35 18.29 11.52
N GLY A 238 -9.41 17.71 12.26
CA GLY A 238 -8.03 17.50 11.80
C GLY A 238 -7.13 18.74 11.87
N HIS A 239 -7.66 19.93 12.14
CA HIS A 239 -6.82 21.12 12.38
C HIS A 239 -6.11 21.01 13.73
N LYS A 240 -4.89 21.55 13.78
CA LYS A 240 -4.08 21.57 14.99
C LYS A 240 -4.75 22.39 16.08
N CYS A 241 -4.91 21.77 17.25
CA CYS A 241 -5.38 22.43 18.46
C CYS A 241 -4.25 22.57 19.50
N GLY A 242 -3.11 21.90 19.29
CA GLY A 242 -1.84 22.21 19.94
C GLY A 242 -0.67 21.33 19.46
N ILE A 243 0.43 21.25 20.22
CA ILE A 243 1.60 20.47 19.82
C ILE A 243 1.25 18.99 19.84
N ASN A 244 1.36 18.33 18.68
CA ASN A 244 0.96 16.93 18.48
C ASN A 244 -0.51 16.65 18.84
N MET A 245 -1.37 17.67 18.71
CA MET A 245 -2.80 17.58 19.03
C MET A 245 -3.63 18.16 17.88
N ALA A 246 -4.72 17.49 17.53
CA ALA A 246 -5.68 17.92 16.52
C ALA A 246 -7.12 17.78 17.02
N PHE A 247 -8.02 18.58 16.46
CA PHE A 247 -9.45 18.46 16.74
C PHE A 247 -10.01 17.17 16.15
N ALA A 248 -10.58 16.34 17.01
CA ALA A 248 -11.33 15.14 16.65
C ALA A 248 -12.83 15.39 16.83
N THR A 249 -13.63 15.04 15.82
CA THR A 249 -15.10 15.15 15.91
C THR A 249 -15.65 14.08 16.86
N ILE A 250 -16.36 14.50 17.90
CA ILE A 250 -16.95 13.60 18.89
C ILE A 250 -18.46 13.42 18.73
N ALA A 251 -19.15 14.40 18.13
CA ALA A 251 -20.59 14.33 17.85
C ALA A 251 -20.94 15.19 16.63
N ILE A 252 -21.86 14.74 15.77
CA ILE A 252 -22.31 15.48 14.57
C ILE A 252 -23.77 15.90 14.75
N PHE A 253 -24.11 17.11 14.34
CA PHE A 253 -25.46 17.67 14.28
C PHE A 253 -25.91 17.77 12.82
N SER A 254 -27.06 17.16 12.48
CA SER A 254 -27.61 17.13 11.11
C SER A 254 -28.94 17.88 11.03
N ALA A 255 -29.23 18.49 9.87
CA ALA A 255 -30.57 19.02 9.57
C ALA A 255 -31.51 17.84 9.27
N GLY A 256 -32.62 17.74 10.00
CA GLY A 256 -33.49 16.55 9.99
C GLY A 256 -34.17 16.22 8.65
N GLU A 257 -34.15 17.11 7.66
CA GLU A 257 -34.74 16.85 6.34
C GLU A 257 -33.80 16.21 5.31
N ILE A 258 -32.48 16.25 5.52
CA ILE A 258 -31.51 15.72 4.55
C ILE A 258 -30.47 14.89 5.30
N PRO A 259 -30.53 13.53 5.25
CA PRO A 259 -29.68 12.65 6.06
C PRO A 259 -28.16 12.81 5.84
N ASN A 260 -27.73 13.64 4.88
CA ASN A 260 -26.33 13.91 4.55
C ASN A 260 -25.90 15.37 4.79
N LYS A 261 -26.78 16.25 5.31
CA LYS A 261 -26.43 17.67 5.53
C LYS A 261 -25.99 17.90 6.97
N ILE A 262 -24.68 17.90 7.18
CA ILE A 262 -24.05 18.27 8.45
C ILE A 262 -24.26 19.77 8.71
N ILE A 263 -24.96 20.12 9.79
CA ILE A 263 -25.08 21.51 10.26
C ILE A 263 -23.82 21.88 11.06
N GLY A 264 -23.33 20.96 11.88
CA GLY A 264 -22.14 21.18 12.71
C GLY A 264 -21.71 19.94 13.48
N CYS A 265 -20.74 20.09 14.36
CA CYS A 265 -20.33 19.06 15.29
C CYS A 265 -19.78 19.65 16.59
N THR A 266 -19.71 18.81 17.61
CA THR A 266 -18.81 19.01 18.73
C THR A 266 -17.49 18.33 18.41
N GLN A 267 -16.40 19.06 18.60
CA GLN A 267 -15.03 18.62 18.40
C GLN A 267 -14.26 18.73 19.71
N ARG A 268 -13.34 17.80 19.94
CA ARG A 268 -12.46 17.75 21.11
C ARG A 268 -11.01 17.80 20.68
N CYS A 269 -10.19 18.59 21.35
CA CYS A 269 -8.74 18.56 21.13
C CYS A 269 -8.16 17.24 21.65
N ASN A 270 -7.63 16.39 20.76
CA ASN A 270 -7.06 15.08 21.09
C ASN A 270 -5.61 14.97 20.58
N CYS A 271 -4.83 14.01 21.09
CA CYS A 271 -3.54 13.69 20.49
C CYS A 271 -3.72 13.28 19.02
N GLU A 272 -2.85 13.76 18.14
CA GLU A 272 -2.81 13.33 16.74
C GLU A 272 -2.59 11.81 16.66
N GLU A 273 -3.08 11.18 15.60
CA GLU A 273 -2.97 9.73 15.41
C GLU A 273 -1.52 9.25 15.53
N GLY A 274 -1.27 8.30 16.44
CA GLY A 274 0.07 7.76 16.74
C GLY A 274 0.83 8.48 17.86
N TYR A 275 0.25 9.50 18.49
CA TYR A 275 0.74 10.09 19.74
C TYR A 275 -0.12 9.63 20.92
N GLU A 276 0.51 9.34 22.05
CA GLU A 276 -0.16 9.02 23.32
C GLU A 276 0.05 10.16 24.31
N TYR A 277 -0.96 10.42 25.14
CA TYR A 277 -0.87 11.38 26.22
C TYR A 277 -0.11 10.75 27.39
N ILE A 278 0.89 11.47 27.93
CA ILE A 278 1.52 11.13 29.20
C ILE A 278 1.00 12.07 30.28
N ASP A 279 0.30 11.51 31.27
CA ASP A 279 -0.06 12.21 32.49
C ASP A 279 1.20 12.80 33.15
N GLY A 280 1.23 14.13 33.32
CA GLY A 280 2.29 14.86 34.02
C GLY A 280 2.95 15.99 33.22
N ASN A 281 3.00 15.90 31.88
CA ASN A 281 3.70 16.90 31.04
C ASN A 281 2.76 17.70 30.12
N GLU A 282 1.44 17.47 30.18
CA GLU A 282 0.43 18.08 29.29
C GLU A 282 0.74 17.94 27.78
N ASN A 283 1.59 16.98 27.38
CA ASN A 283 2.09 16.84 26.02
C ASN A 283 1.76 15.45 25.44
N CYS A 284 1.31 15.44 24.18
CA CYS A 284 1.16 14.22 23.39
C CYS A 284 2.52 13.82 22.80
N ILE A 285 2.97 12.59 23.03
CA ILE A 285 4.26 12.10 22.55
C ILE A 285 4.12 10.84 21.69
N LYS A 286 4.98 10.71 20.67
CA LYS A 286 4.96 9.57 19.75
C LYS A 286 5.73 8.40 20.37
N HIS A 287 5.03 7.31 20.68
CA HIS A 287 5.58 6.25 21.53
C HIS A 287 6.71 5.40 20.90
N TRP A 288 7.10 5.65 19.65
CA TRP A 288 7.87 4.67 18.84
C TRP A 288 9.01 5.24 17.99
N TYR A 289 9.52 6.44 18.26
CA TYR A 289 10.65 6.94 17.49
C TYR A 289 11.79 7.45 18.36
N CYS A 290 12.87 6.69 18.35
CA CYS A 290 14.17 7.28 18.59
C CYS A 290 14.52 8.15 17.38
N GLU A 291 14.91 9.41 17.60
CA GLU A 291 15.15 10.35 16.51
C GLU A 291 16.14 9.77 15.49
N GLY A 292 15.80 9.85 14.20
CA GLY A 292 16.60 9.26 13.12
C GLY A 292 16.59 7.72 13.04
N GLY A 293 15.77 7.01 13.83
CA GLY A 293 15.75 5.55 13.86
C GLY A 293 16.82 4.92 14.77
N TYR A 294 17.55 5.75 15.52
CA TYR A 294 18.59 5.32 16.46
C TYR A 294 18.28 5.82 17.87
N CYS A 295 18.18 4.88 18.81
CA CYS A 295 18.03 5.13 20.23
C CYS A 295 19.39 5.40 20.88
N GLN A 296 19.39 6.32 21.84
CA GLN A 296 20.49 6.42 22.79
C GLN A 296 20.60 5.11 23.58
N LEU A 297 21.84 4.71 23.89
CA LEU A 297 22.14 3.56 24.72
C LEU A 297 21.40 3.66 26.07
N GLY A 298 20.74 2.60 26.50
CA GLY A 298 19.92 2.57 27.72
C GLY A 298 18.48 3.09 27.56
N ARG A 299 18.10 3.66 26.42
CA ARG A 299 16.72 4.13 26.20
C ARG A 299 15.74 2.97 26.18
N LYS A 300 14.68 3.07 26.98
CA LYS A 300 13.60 2.08 27.09
C LYS A 300 12.45 2.41 26.13
N ILE A 301 11.85 1.39 25.54
CA ILE A 301 10.68 1.49 24.67
C ILE A 301 9.63 0.44 25.07
N ARG A 302 8.35 0.70 24.77
CA ARG A 302 7.28 -0.30 24.83
C ARG A 302 7.01 -0.81 23.41
N ASP A 303 7.03 -2.11 23.24
CA ASP A 303 6.90 -2.79 21.96
C ASP A 303 5.88 -3.94 22.04
N TYR A 304 4.81 -3.83 21.25
CA TYR A 304 3.74 -4.81 21.19
C TYR A 304 4.19 -6.06 20.41
N GLY A 305 4.23 -7.20 21.08
CA GLY A 305 4.65 -8.51 20.57
C GLY A 305 6.17 -8.71 20.56
N CYS A 306 6.94 -7.87 21.28
CA CYS A 306 8.40 -7.88 21.25
C CYS A 306 9.03 -7.86 19.82
N LYS A 307 8.36 -7.28 18.83
CA LYS A 307 8.77 -7.27 17.40
C LYS A 307 10.14 -6.63 17.12
N LEU A 308 10.60 -5.75 18.01
CA LEU A 308 11.88 -5.04 17.92
C LEU A 308 13.04 -5.80 18.57
N THR A 309 12.80 -6.84 19.35
CA THR A 309 13.87 -7.61 20.01
C THR A 309 14.89 -8.11 18.99
N GLY A 310 16.17 -7.80 19.21
CA GLY A 310 17.28 -8.15 18.33
C GLY A 310 17.49 -7.21 17.12
N ARG A 311 16.59 -6.25 16.87
CA ARG A 311 16.77 -5.23 15.81
C ARG A 311 17.78 -4.19 16.27
N LYS A 312 18.54 -3.63 15.32
CA LYS A 312 19.49 -2.55 15.61
C LYS A 312 18.74 -1.30 16.10
N CYS A 313 19.24 -0.75 17.20
CA CYS A 313 18.76 0.52 17.76
C CYS A 313 19.86 1.59 17.76
N GLY A 314 21.09 1.28 17.31
CA GLY A 314 22.25 2.16 17.34
C GLY A 314 23.42 1.54 16.59
N ILE A 315 24.52 2.27 16.43
CA ILE A 315 25.77 1.69 15.93
C ILE A 315 26.31 0.75 17.01
N ASN A 316 26.45 -0.53 16.67
CA ASN A 316 26.79 -1.62 17.60
C ASN A 316 25.81 -1.80 18.76
N MET A 317 24.53 -1.43 18.57
CA MET A 317 23.48 -1.57 19.58
C MET A 317 22.24 -2.27 19.01
N LYS A 318 21.56 -3.06 19.82
CA LYS A 318 20.29 -3.73 19.49
C LYS A 318 19.29 -3.60 20.64
N PHE A 319 18.00 -3.74 20.34
CA PHE A 319 16.98 -3.82 21.38
C PHE A 319 17.04 -5.16 22.10
N ILE A 320 17.08 -5.11 23.42
CA ILE A 320 16.99 -6.26 24.32
C ILE A 320 15.74 -6.15 25.21
N PRO A 321 14.98 -7.23 25.44
CA PRO A 321 13.83 -7.19 26.33
C PRO A 321 14.27 -7.12 27.79
N ILE A 322 13.77 -6.12 28.53
CA ILE A 322 14.05 -5.95 29.97
C ILE A 322 12.90 -6.41 30.86
N LYS A 323 11.64 -6.30 30.39
CA LYS A 323 10.45 -6.75 31.12
C LYS A 323 9.36 -7.12 30.12
N LYS A 324 8.65 -8.23 30.33
CA LYS A 324 7.39 -8.52 29.64
C LYS A 324 6.23 -8.21 30.58
N ASP A 325 5.28 -7.40 30.10
CA ASP A 325 4.06 -7.07 30.82
C ASP A 325 2.88 -7.75 30.09
N GLY A 326 2.52 -8.95 30.58
CA GLY A 326 1.58 -9.84 29.89
C GLY A 326 2.16 -10.52 28.63
N ALA A 327 1.28 -11.14 27.83
CA ALA A 327 1.67 -11.85 26.61
C ALA A 327 2.01 -10.90 25.44
N GLU A 328 1.51 -9.66 25.47
CA GLU A 328 1.56 -8.77 24.31
C GLU A 328 2.49 -7.56 24.46
N ILE A 329 2.86 -7.11 25.65
CA ILE A 329 3.66 -5.87 25.80
C ILE A 329 5.06 -6.20 26.30
N CYS A 330 6.07 -5.77 25.54
CA CYS A 330 7.48 -5.90 25.86
C CYS A 330 8.05 -4.53 26.19
N ILE A 331 8.63 -4.35 27.37
CA ILE A 331 9.54 -3.24 27.61
C ILE A 331 10.93 -3.68 27.16
N GLN A 332 11.48 -3.01 26.16
CA GLN A 332 12.81 -3.26 25.62
C GLN A 332 13.73 -2.07 25.88
N MET A 333 15.03 -2.30 25.88
CA MET A 333 16.07 -1.29 26.06
C MET A 333 17.08 -1.39 24.92
N CYS A 334 17.59 -0.25 24.45
CA CYS A 334 18.71 -0.26 23.51
C CYS A 334 20.02 -0.57 24.25
N ASP A 335 20.70 -1.66 23.89
CA ASP A 335 21.93 -2.11 24.55
C ASP A 335 22.98 -2.59 23.51
N CYS A 336 24.23 -2.82 23.90
CA CYS A 336 25.29 -3.26 23.00
C CYS A 336 24.92 -4.59 22.30
N GLU A 337 25.22 -4.69 21.00
CA GLU A 337 24.71 -5.78 20.16
C GLU A 337 25.34 -7.15 20.46
N SER A 338 26.50 -7.17 21.09
CA SER A 338 27.20 -8.37 21.58
C SER A 338 28.20 -8.00 22.68
N ASP A 339 28.70 -9.02 23.38
CA ASP A 339 29.73 -8.88 24.43
C ASP A 339 31.10 -8.42 23.87
N GLU A 340 31.26 -8.38 22.54
CA GLU A 340 32.45 -7.80 21.89
C GLU A 340 32.50 -6.27 22.03
N TYR A 341 31.38 -5.64 22.40
CA TYR A 341 31.28 -4.20 22.59
C TYR A 341 31.07 -3.86 24.06
N THR A 342 31.80 -2.85 24.54
CA THR A 342 31.64 -2.30 25.87
C THR A 342 31.00 -0.92 25.78
N GLN A 343 30.10 -0.64 26.71
CA GLN A 343 29.50 0.68 26.87
C GLN A 343 30.59 1.69 27.31
N ARG A 344 30.74 2.77 26.54
CA ARG A 344 31.61 3.90 26.87
C ARG A 344 30.83 5.20 26.63
N GLY A 345 30.23 5.72 27.69
CA GLY A 345 29.25 6.80 27.61
C GLY A 345 27.99 6.33 26.90
N ASP A 346 27.59 7.05 25.84
CA ASP A 346 26.36 6.79 25.09
C ASP A 346 26.61 5.90 23.86
N GLN A 347 27.80 5.29 23.75
CA GLN A 347 28.25 4.51 22.61
C GLN A 347 28.70 3.09 23.01
N CYS A 348 28.53 2.13 22.10
CA CYS A 348 29.08 0.78 22.21
C CYS A 348 30.34 0.66 21.35
N VAL A 349 31.49 0.49 22.01
CA VAL A 349 32.81 0.46 21.38
C VAL A 349 33.43 -0.92 21.52
N LYS A 350 34.08 -1.41 20.46
CA LYS A 350 34.67 -2.75 20.45
C LYS A 350 35.76 -2.87 21.52
N SER A 351 35.68 -3.90 22.36
CA SER A 351 36.60 -4.18 23.45
C SER A 351 37.98 -4.57 22.90
N ARG A 352 38.92 -3.60 22.80
CA ARG A 352 40.37 -3.76 22.56
C ARG A 352 40.78 -4.78 21.48
N GLN A 353 40.97 -4.29 20.26
CA GLN A 353 42.18 -4.63 19.49
C GLN A 353 43.15 -3.44 19.61
N GLU A 354 44.42 -3.74 19.80
CA GLU A 354 45.48 -2.77 20.04
C GLU A 354 45.61 -1.73 18.91
N VAL A 355 46.04 -0.55 19.32
CA VAL A 355 46.06 0.73 18.61
C VAL A 355 46.99 0.70 17.39
N VAL A 356 46.47 1.06 16.21
CA VAL A 356 47.26 1.57 15.07
C VAL A 356 46.68 2.95 14.66
N PRO A 357 47.51 3.98 14.37
CA PRO A 357 47.06 5.37 14.27
C PRO A 357 46.18 5.67 13.05
N ILE A 358 45.36 6.70 13.24
CA ILE A 358 44.23 7.18 12.43
C ILE A 358 44.69 7.84 11.11
N GLN A 359 44.24 7.31 9.97
CA GLN A 359 43.91 8.06 8.75
C GLN A 359 42.98 7.19 7.87
N GLN A 360 41.87 7.78 7.39
CA GLN A 360 40.83 7.22 6.50
C GLN A 360 39.60 6.55 7.17
N SER A 361 38.60 7.36 7.56
CA SER A 361 37.29 6.87 8.01
C SER A 361 36.13 7.61 7.32
N ILE A 362 35.90 7.36 6.01
CA ILE A 362 34.60 7.61 5.34
C ILE A 362 34.22 6.47 4.36
N HIS A 363 35.11 5.52 4.01
CA HIS A 363 34.85 4.55 2.92
C HIS A 363 34.40 3.13 3.31
N ASN A 364 34.33 2.76 4.60
CA ASN A 364 34.18 1.35 5.02
C ASN A 364 32.74 0.87 5.34
N PHE A 365 31.71 1.61 4.93
CA PHE A 365 30.32 1.27 5.30
C PHE A 365 29.73 0.03 4.58
N TYR A 366 30.44 -0.58 3.61
CA TYR A 366 30.02 -1.81 2.93
C TYR A 366 31.18 -2.81 2.82
N ALA A 367 31.39 -3.62 3.86
CA ALA A 367 32.46 -4.63 3.89
C ALA A 367 32.24 -5.82 2.91
N LYS A 368 31.10 -5.87 2.21
CA LYS A 368 30.82 -6.88 1.18
C LYS A 368 30.51 -6.19 -0.16
N PRO A 369 31.27 -6.46 -1.23
CA PRO A 369 30.98 -5.89 -2.55
C PRO A 369 29.65 -6.44 -3.07
N PHE A 370 28.81 -5.56 -3.62
CA PHE A 370 27.55 -5.96 -4.26
C PHE A 370 27.85 -6.63 -5.60
N VAL A 371 27.02 -7.61 -5.98
CA VAL A 371 27.14 -8.25 -7.30
C VAL A 371 26.42 -7.43 -8.37
N LEU A 372 26.91 -7.45 -9.61
CA LEU A 372 26.33 -6.70 -10.72
C LEU A 372 24.87 -7.12 -10.96
N GLY A 373 23.95 -6.22 -10.62
CA GLY A 373 22.51 -6.42 -10.72
C GLY A 373 21.78 -6.72 -9.41
N GLU A 374 22.49 -6.80 -8.29
CA GLU A 374 21.88 -6.87 -6.96
C GLU A 374 21.02 -5.63 -6.69
N ILE A 375 19.87 -5.84 -6.06
CA ILE A 375 18.88 -4.83 -5.73
C ILE A 375 19.00 -4.48 -4.25
N PHE A 376 18.99 -3.19 -3.92
CA PHE A 376 19.17 -2.64 -2.59
C PHE A 376 18.13 -1.54 -2.31
N GLU A 377 17.57 -1.53 -1.11
CA GLU A 377 16.66 -0.48 -0.65
C GLU A 377 17.43 0.60 0.13
N ASP A 378 17.42 1.81 -0.38
CA ASP A 378 18.20 2.95 0.09
C ASP A 378 17.28 4.06 0.60
N PHE A 379 17.24 4.24 1.92
CA PHE A 379 16.47 5.29 2.58
C PHE A 379 17.11 6.66 2.36
N GLY A 380 16.32 7.64 1.93
CA GLY A 380 16.78 8.96 1.53
C GLY A 380 17.45 9.01 0.15
N CYS A 381 17.57 7.88 -0.56
CA CYS A 381 18.26 7.82 -1.85
C CYS A 381 19.73 8.29 -1.80
N LEU A 382 20.40 8.10 -0.67
CA LEU A 382 21.75 8.62 -0.40
C LEU A 382 22.85 7.87 -1.17
N SER A 383 22.57 6.66 -1.64
CA SER A 383 23.50 5.78 -2.34
C SER A 383 23.51 5.99 -3.86
N ILE A 384 22.70 6.89 -4.42
CA ILE A 384 22.67 7.14 -5.87
C ILE A 384 24.07 7.53 -6.37
N ASN A 385 24.55 6.83 -7.39
CA ASN A 385 25.89 6.98 -7.98
C ASN A 385 27.06 6.64 -7.04
N MET A 386 26.80 6.12 -5.83
CA MET A 386 27.87 5.59 -4.98
C MET A 386 28.43 4.29 -5.57
N PRO A 387 29.74 4.03 -5.43
CA PRO A 387 30.37 2.82 -5.93
C PRO A 387 29.83 1.59 -5.19
N CYS A 388 29.33 0.61 -5.94
CA CYS A 388 28.86 -0.68 -5.40
C CYS A 388 29.80 -1.84 -5.75
N GLY A 389 30.84 -1.57 -6.57
CA GLY A 389 31.93 -2.49 -6.91
C GLY A 389 32.86 -1.91 -7.98
N LYS A 390 33.82 -2.68 -8.49
CA LYS A 390 34.78 -2.22 -9.51
C LYS A 390 34.03 -1.87 -10.81
N ASN A 391 34.15 -0.62 -11.25
CA ASN A 391 33.45 -0.05 -12.41
C ASN A 391 31.91 -0.13 -12.29
N MET A 392 31.38 -0.15 -11.07
CA MET A 392 29.95 -0.27 -10.79
C MET A 392 29.45 0.80 -9.83
N VAL A 393 28.24 1.31 -10.06
CA VAL A 393 27.56 2.29 -9.19
C VAL A 393 26.09 1.91 -8.98
N PHE A 394 25.52 2.35 -7.86
CA PHE A 394 24.09 2.21 -7.64
C PHE A 394 23.29 3.13 -8.56
N ARG A 395 22.33 2.56 -9.28
CA ARG A 395 21.37 3.28 -10.14
C ARG A 395 19.95 3.02 -9.65
N PRO A 396 19.09 4.06 -9.51
CA PRO A 396 17.72 3.87 -9.05
C PRO A 396 16.88 3.09 -10.07
N ILE A 397 16.18 2.06 -9.61
CA ILE A 397 15.14 1.32 -10.36
C ILE A 397 13.79 1.99 -10.13
N MET A 398 13.49 2.33 -8.87
CA MET A 398 12.21 2.87 -8.42
C MET A 398 12.43 3.85 -7.27
N LYS A 399 11.64 4.92 -7.23
CA LYS A 399 11.59 5.86 -6.11
C LYS A 399 10.21 5.81 -5.49
N ILE A 400 10.11 5.32 -4.26
CA ILE A 400 8.87 5.27 -3.48
C ILE A 400 8.88 6.50 -2.57
N ARG A 401 7.93 7.41 -2.78
CA ARG A 401 7.71 8.53 -1.84
C ARG A 401 6.73 8.03 -0.77
N LYS A 402 7.14 8.03 0.50
CA LYS A 402 6.17 7.92 1.60
C LYS A 402 5.40 9.24 1.72
N ILE A 403 4.15 9.11 2.16
CA ILE A 403 3.08 10.12 2.07
C ILE A 403 3.36 11.40 2.87
N ASN A 404 4.40 11.43 3.72
CA ASN A 404 4.74 12.62 4.49
C ASN A 404 5.98 13.31 3.89
N ASN A 405 5.90 14.62 3.66
CA ASN A 405 6.87 15.48 2.96
C ASN A 405 8.26 15.65 3.61
N SER A 406 8.73 14.67 4.38
CA SER A 406 10.09 14.67 4.87
C SER A 406 11.06 14.19 3.77
N PRO A 407 12.12 14.95 3.43
CA PRO A 407 13.13 14.52 2.45
C PRO A 407 13.81 13.19 2.84
N TRP A 408 13.77 12.83 4.12
CA TRP A 408 14.30 11.58 4.68
C TRP A 408 13.40 10.35 4.45
N GLN A 409 12.21 10.53 3.87
CA GLN A 409 11.21 9.47 3.67
C GLN A 409 11.09 8.98 2.21
N LYS A 410 12.05 9.34 1.35
CA LYS A 410 12.17 8.73 0.02
C LYS A 410 12.85 7.37 0.16
N ILE A 411 12.19 6.29 -0.24
CA ILE A 411 12.84 4.98 -0.36
C ILE A 411 13.21 4.81 -1.83
N CYS A 412 14.50 4.68 -2.12
CA CYS A 412 14.96 4.30 -3.46
C CYS A 412 15.24 2.81 -3.50
N VAL A 413 14.59 2.09 -4.41
CA VAL A 413 15.05 0.76 -4.81
C VAL A 413 16.11 0.96 -5.88
N GLN A 414 17.34 0.55 -5.61
CA GLN A 414 18.49 0.77 -6.49
C GLN A 414 19.09 -0.57 -6.93
N ARG A 415 19.77 -0.56 -8.08
CA ARG A 415 20.48 -1.71 -8.66
C ARG A 415 21.95 -1.37 -8.86
N CYS A 416 22.85 -2.25 -8.47
CA CYS A 416 24.26 -2.13 -8.82
C CYS A 416 24.44 -2.33 -10.34
N SER A 417 24.94 -1.31 -11.05
CA SER A 417 25.04 -1.26 -12.52
C SER A 417 26.41 -0.75 -12.95
N CYS A 418 26.80 -0.91 -14.22
CA CYS A 418 28.07 -0.35 -14.71
C CYS A 418 28.10 1.18 -14.58
N ALA A 419 29.27 1.72 -14.20
CA ALA A 419 29.43 3.13 -13.85
C ALA A 419 29.10 4.08 -15.01
N SER A 420 29.43 3.67 -16.24
CA SER A 420 29.21 4.44 -17.47
C SER A 420 28.97 3.50 -18.67
N GLU A 421 28.54 4.05 -19.79
CA GLU A 421 28.36 3.34 -21.07
C GLU A 421 29.68 2.84 -21.69
N LYS A 422 30.84 3.28 -21.17
CA LYS A 422 32.15 2.75 -21.59
C LYS A 422 32.40 1.34 -21.08
N TYR A 423 31.58 0.82 -20.17
CA TYR A 423 31.72 -0.53 -19.64
C TYR A 423 30.58 -1.41 -20.12
N GLU A 424 30.92 -2.58 -20.66
CA GLU A 424 29.98 -3.62 -21.03
C GLU A 424 29.88 -4.68 -19.93
N LYS A 425 28.66 -5.20 -19.73
CA LYS A 425 28.40 -6.27 -18.77
C LYS A 425 28.78 -7.62 -19.40
N ILE A 426 29.85 -8.23 -18.89
CA ILE A 426 30.34 -9.56 -19.30
C ILE A 426 30.58 -10.39 -18.04
N ASP A 427 29.95 -11.58 -17.95
CA ASP A 427 30.11 -12.52 -16.83
C ASP A 427 29.95 -11.92 -15.42
N GLY A 428 28.97 -11.03 -15.27
CA GLY A 428 28.70 -10.37 -13.98
C GLY A 428 29.72 -9.30 -13.58
N ARG A 429 30.60 -8.88 -14.49
CA ARG A 429 31.58 -7.81 -14.31
C ARG A 429 31.36 -6.69 -15.34
N CYS A 430 31.83 -5.49 -15.02
CA CYS A 430 31.82 -4.34 -15.93
C CYS A 430 33.22 -4.15 -16.52
N ILE A 431 33.39 -4.47 -17.81
CA ILE A 431 34.66 -4.46 -18.54
C ILE A 431 34.67 -3.28 -19.50
N GLU A 432 35.76 -2.53 -19.54
CA GLU A 432 35.88 -1.35 -20.41
C GLU A 432 35.94 -1.75 -21.88
N TRP A 433 35.11 -1.11 -22.70
CA TRP A 433 35.08 -1.34 -24.13
C TRP A 433 36.30 -0.67 -24.77
N ILE A 434 37.24 -1.48 -25.27
CA ILE A 434 38.36 -0.99 -26.06
C ILE A 434 37.85 -0.73 -27.47
N VAL A 435 37.51 0.53 -27.75
CA VAL A 435 37.21 0.97 -29.11
C VAL A 435 38.52 0.94 -29.89
N PHE A 436 38.69 -0.06 -30.76
CA PHE A 436 39.75 -0.02 -31.77
C PHE A 436 39.44 1.14 -32.72
N PRO A 437 40.35 2.12 -32.88
CA PRO A 437 40.13 3.25 -33.75
C PRO A 437 39.97 2.78 -35.20
N ASN A 438 38.78 3.04 -35.76
CA ASN A 438 38.43 3.12 -37.18
C ASN A 438 39.48 2.61 -38.17
N VAL A 439 39.38 1.34 -38.55
CA VAL A 439 39.89 0.89 -39.86
C VAL A 439 38.79 1.18 -40.88
N SER A 440 38.98 2.26 -41.63
CA SER A 440 38.15 2.67 -42.77
C SER A 440 38.23 1.66 -43.91
N HIS A 441 37.07 1.38 -44.51
CA HIS A 441 36.84 1.04 -45.92
C HIS A 441 37.95 0.29 -46.67
N PHE A 442 37.79 -1.02 -46.89
CA PHE A 442 38.30 -1.69 -48.09
C PHE A 442 37.35 -2.81 -48.53
N ASP A 443 36.85 -2.67 -49.76
CA ASP A 443 36.07 -3.64 -50.51
C ASP A 443 36.92 -4.83 -51.01
N LEU A 444 36.21 -5.93 -51.34
CA LEU A 444 36.60 -7.10 -52.16
C LEU A 444 37.28 -8.29 -51.42
N PRO A 445 37.17 -9.55 -51.94
CA PRO A 445 36.13 -10.17 -52.78
C PRO A 445 35.65 -11.54 -52.23
N LYS A 446 34.49 -12.03 -52.71
CA LYS A 446 34.00 -13.40 -52.46
C LYS A 446 34.96 -14.47 -53.00
N PRO A 447 35.28 -15.53 -52.23
CA PRO A 447 35.73 -16.80 -52.80
C PRO A 447 34.66 -17.88 -52.60
N ASN A 448 34.17 -18.40 -53.74
CA ASN A 448 33.54 -19.71 -53.84
C ASN A 448 34.57 -20.79 -53.49
N ILE A 449 34.45 -21.47 -52.34
CA ILE A 449 35.05 -22.79 -52.15
C ILE A 449 34.09 -23.68 -51.37
N THR A 450 33.88 -24.84 -51.99
CA THR A 450 33.00 -25.97 -51.70
C THR A 450 33.33 -26.73 -50.40
N MET A 451 32.25 -27.04 -49.68
CA MET A 451 31.97 -28.18 -48.79
C MET A 451 33.13 -28.98 -48.16
N ASN A 452 33.25 -28.85 -46.83
CA ASN A 452 33.24 -30.00 -45.90
C ASN A 452 32.81 -29.54 -44.48
N PRO A 453 31.92 -30.25 -43.77
CA PRO A 453 31.24 -29.72 -42.59
C PRO A 453 31.93 -30.16 -41.29
N ILE A 454 32.66 -29.25 -40.66
CA ILE A 454 33.06 -29.40 -39.25
C ILE A 454 32.99 -28.01 -38.61
N ARG A 455 32.30 -27.93 -37.47
CA ARG A 455 32.18 -26.81 -36.50
C ARG A 455 30.85 -26.07 -36.50
N SER A 456 29.96 -26.53 -35.62
CA SER A 456 29.02 -25.68 -34.88
C SER A 456 28.72 -26.33 -33.53
N ALA A 457 29.63 -26.16 -32.57
CA ALA A 457 29.57 -26.74 -31.23
C ALA A 457 28.72 -25.93 -30.22
N ASN A 458 27.70 -25.18 -30.68
CA ASN A 458 26.90 -24.28 -29.82
C ASN A 458 25.37 -24.49 -29.91
N ALA A 459 24.90 -25.66 -30.37
CA ALA A 459 23.48 -26.01 -30.24
C ALA A 459 23.22 -26.57 -28.83
N SER A 460 22.39 -25.89 -28.03
CA SER A 460 22.02 -26.32 -26.69
C SER A 460 20.71 -27.13 -26.73
N TYR A 461 20.83 -28.44 -26.54
CA TYR A 461 19.70 -29.38 -26.53
C TYR A 461 19.06 -29.49 -25.14
N LYS A 462 17.74 -29.69 -25.07
CA LYS A 462 16.94 -29.86 -23.86
C LYS A 462 16.96 -31.34 -23.40
N TYR A 463 16.59 -31.60 -22.14
CA TYR A 463 16.37 -32.97 -21.65
C TYR A 463 15.36 -33.70 -22.56
N GLY A 464 15.67 -34.94 -22.93
CA GLY A 464 14.82 -35.73 -23.82
C GLY A 464 15.07 -35.52 -25.32
N ASP A 465 15.79 -34.48 -25.72
CA ASP A 465 16.18 -34.31 -27.12
C ASP A 465 17.06 -35.48 -27.56
N SER A 466 16.75 -36.02 -28.73
CA SER A 466 17.50 -37.08 -29.39
C SER A 466 18.35 -36.47 -30.49
N ILE A 467 19.60 -36.89 -30.58
CA ILE A 467 20.54 -36.41 -31.61
C ILE A 467 21.15 -37.57 -32.38
N ASN A 468 21.41 -37.33 -33.66
CA ASN A 468 22.22 -38.19 -34.51
C ASN A 468 23.67 -37.70 -34.46
N ASP A 469 24.51 -38.45 -33.77
CA ASP A 469 25.92 -38.16 -33.57
C ASP A 469 26.77 -39.12 -34.43
N ILE A 470 27.18 -38.64 -35.62
CA ILE A 470 28.08 -39.37 -36.51
C ILE A 470 29.47 -39.38 -35.86
N GLY A 471 29.95 -40.57 -35.51
CA GLY A 471 31.22 -40.79 -34.80
C GLY A 471 31.08 -40.89 -33.27
N CYS A 472 29.86 -40.75 -32.71
CA CYS A 472 29.58 -40.91 -31.28
C CYS A 472 30.41 -39.97 -30.37
N HIS A 473 30.75 -38.76 -30.83
CA HIS A 473 31.64 -37.82 -30.16
C HIS A 473 31.03 -37.09 -28.94
N LEU A 474 29.71 -37.12 -28.79
CA LEU A 474 28.96 -36.39 -27.75
C LEU A 474 28.67 -37.24 -26.51
N ASN A 475 28.97 -38.53 -26.54
CA ASN A 475 28.76 -39.43 -25.41
C ASN A 475 29.47 -38.91 -24.14
N GLY A 476 28.70 -38.71 -23.06
CA GLY A 476 29.20 -38.17 -21.79
C GLY A 476 29.36 -36.65 -21.71
N GLN A 477 29.13 -35.89 -22.79
CA GLN A 477 29.17 -34.42 -22.74
C GLN A 477 27.92 -33.83 -22.06
N LYS A 478 28.08 -32.65 -21.43
CA LYS A 478 27.00 -31.93 -20.73
C LYS A 478 25.99 -31.33 -21.73
N CYS A 479 24.70 -31.41 -21.40
CA CYS A 479 23.60 -30.79 -22.17
C CYS A 479 22.78 -29.78 -21.32
N GLY A 480 22.42 -28.63 -21.93
CA GLY A 480 21.40 -27.62 -21.54
C GLY A 480 21.77 -26.48 -20.56
N ILE A 481 21.73 -25.18 -20.97
CA ILE A 481 21.39 -23.90 -20.22
C ILE A 481 21.15 -22.68 -21.20
N ASN A 482 20.00 -21.97 -21.05
CA ASN A 482 19.61 -20.56 -21.41
C ASN A 482 19.65 -19.95 -22.85
N MET A 483 18.49 -19.81 -23.51
CA MET A 483 18.09 -18.65 -24.35
C MET A 483 16.54 -18.61 -24.56
N PRO A 484 15.92 -17.44 -24.82
CA PRO A 484 14.46 -17.29 -24.89
C PRO A 484 13.89 -17.76 -26.23
N ASP A 485 12.88 -18.63 -26.18
CA ASP A 485 12.10 -19.03 -27.36
C ASP A 485 11.50 -17.79 -28.04
N THR A 486 11.82 -17.59 -29.33
CA THR A 486 11.17 -16.58 -30.20
C THR A 486 9.65 -16.66 -30.14
N PHE A 487 9.12 -17.85 -29.86
CA PHE A 487 7.71 -18.13 -29.60
C PHE A 487 7.15 -17.40 -28.36
N LEU A 488 7.89 -17.36 -27.25
CA LEU A 488 7.50 -16.68 -26.02
C LEU A 488 7.39 -15.16 -26.23
N ILE A 489 8.33 -14.58 -26.98
CA ILE A 489 8.34 -13.14 -27.28
C ILE A 489 7.12 -12.76 -28.14
N ASN A 490 6.76 -13.58 -29.13
CA ASN A 490 5.58 -13.33 -29.96
C ASN A 490 4.29 -13.39 -29.15
N CYS A 491 4.18 -14.37 -28.25
CA CYS A 491 3.03 -14.50 -27.38
C CYS A 491 2.88 -13.31 -26.43
N MET A 492 3.97 -12.88 -25.79
CA MET A 492 3.97 -11.70 -24.92
C MET A 492 3.64 -10.39 -25.65
N ARG A 493 3.77 -10.35 -26.98
CA ARG A 493 3.34 -9.23 -27.84
C ARG A 493 1.87 -9.32 -28.27
N GLY A 494 1.09 -10.21 -27.67
CA GLY A 494 -0.33 -10.41 -28.00
C GLY A 494 -0.57 -11.17 -29.30
N LYS A 495 0.36 -12.03 -29.70
CA LYS A 495 0.25 -12.89 -30.90
C LYS A 495 0.20 -14.38 -30.55
N CYS A 496 -0.41 -14.73 -29.42
CA CYS A 496 -0.67 -16.12 -29.09
C CYS A 496 -1.82 -16.66 -29.93
N SER A 497 -1.73 -17.93 -30.33
CA SER A 497 -2.88 -18.69 -30.80
C SER A 497 -3.80 -19.03 -29.62
N LEU A 498 -5.11 -19.12 -29.88
CA LEU A 498 -6.07 -19.60 -28.89
C LEU A 498 -5.66 -20.99 -28.38
N LYS A 499 -5.82 -21.24 -27.08
CA LYS A 499 -5.38 -22.45 -26.35
C LYS A 499 -3.87 -22.67 -26.27
N GLN A 500 -3.03 -21.74 -26.74
CA GLN A 500 -1.58 -21.85 -26.59
C GLN A 500 -1.16 -21.78 -25.12
N GLU A 501 -0.34 -22.73 -24.68
CA GLU A 501 0.16 -22.85 -23.31
C GLU A 501 1.60 -22.36 -23.20
N ILE A 502 1.91 -21.69 -22.09
CA ILE A 502 3.22 -21.11 -21.80
C ILE A 502 3.56 -21.32 -20.33
N VAL A 503 4.85 -21.53 -20.07
CA VAL A 503 5.41 -21.48 -18.72
C VAL A 503 5.73 -20.03 -18.34
N ASP A 504 5.01 -19.52 -17.36
CA ASP A 504 5.14 -18.19 -16.79
C ASP A 504 5.83 -18.24 -15.42
N HIS A 505 7.12 -17.90 -15.40
CA HIS A 505 7.90 -17.81 -14.17
C HIS A 505 7.54 -16.51 -13.42
N GLY A 506 6.95 -16.66 -12.24
CA GLY A 506 6.42 -15.59 -11.41
C GLY A 506 4.91 -15.37 -11.55
N CYS A 507 4.22 -16.14 -12.41
CA CYS A 507 2.77 -15.99 -12.64
C CYS A 507 2.36 -14.56 -13.07
N MET A 508 3.22 -13.85 -13.79
CA MET A 508 3.05 -12.43 -14.13
C MET A 508 2.15 -12.19 -15.35
N LEU A 509 1.89 -13.22 -16.16
CA LEU A 509 1.06 -13.18 -17.35
C LEU A 509 -0.43 -13.41 -17.06
N SER A 510 -0.80 -14.02 -15.92
CA SER A 510 -2.20 -14.30 -15.59
C SER A 510 -3.06 -13.02 -15.66
N GLY A 511 -4.13 -13.06 -16.45
CA GLY A 511 -5.04 -11.94 -16.71
C GLY A 511 -4.55 -10.92 -17.75
N ARG A 512 -3.34 -11.07 -18.30
CA ARG A 512 -2.83 -10.20 -19.39
C ARG A 512 -3.39 -10.64 -20.75
N PRO A 513 -3.58 -9.70 -21.69
CA PRO A 513 -4.01 -10.04 -23.04
C PRO A 513 -2.95 -10.87 -23.76
N CYS A 514 -3.37 -11.97 -24.37
CA CYS A 514 -2.52 -12.86 -25.17
C CYS A 514 -2.87 -12.81 -26.68
N GLY A 515 -4.00 -12.17 -27.02
CA GLY A 515 -4.40 -11.83 -28.38
C GLY A 515 -5.73 -11.05 -28.38
N GLN A 516 -6.34 -10.88 -29.55
CA GLN A 516 -7.63 -10.19 -29.67
C GLN A 516 -8.72 -10.99 -28.95
N ASN A 517 -9.39 -10.37 -27.97
CA ASN A 517 -10.43 -10.98 -27.13
C ASN A 517 -9.97 -12.21 -26.33
N MET A 518 -8.66 -12.34 -26.08
CA MET A 518 -8.07 -13.46 -25.37
C MET A 518 -7.18 -12.99 -24.22
N VAL A 519 -7.20 -13.73 -23.11
CA VAL A 519 -6.40 -13.49 -21.91
C VAL A 519 -5.67 -14.75 -21.47
N PHE A 520 -4.50 -14.58 -20.87
CA PHE A 520 -3.79 -15.67 -20.21
C PHE A 520 -4.53 -16.09 -18.94
N LYS A 521 -4.97 -17.34 -18.89
CA LYS A 521 -5.57 -17.96 -17.71
C LYS A 521 -4.59 -18.97 -17.12
N THR A 522 -4.37 -18.91 -15.81
CA THR A 522 -3.53 -19.88 -15.12
C THR A 522 -4.24 -21.24 -15.11
N VAL A 523 -3.64 -22.24 -15.76
CA VAL A 523 -4.12 -23.64 -15.77
C VAL A 523 -3.60 -24.39 -14.55
N ILE A 524 -2.30 -24.25 -14.28
CA ILE A 524 -1.62 -24.92 -13.17
C ILE A 524 -0.70 -23.91 -12.51
N ARG A 525 -0.85 -23.70 -11.21
CA ARG A 525 0.11 -22.92 -10.41
C ARG A 525 1.02 -23.91 -9.68
N GLY A 526 2.22 -24.11 -10.21
CA GLY A 526 3.24 -24.93 -9.58
C GLY A 526 3.80 -24.22 -8.35
N ASN A 527 3.60 -24.82 -7.18
CA ASN A 527 4.29 -24.43 -5.95
C ASN A 527 5.74 -24.92 -6.00
N ILE A 528 6.63 -24.13 -6.61
CA ILE A 528 8.08 -24.38 -6.53
C ILE A 528 8.64 -23.54 -5.39
N LYS A 529 9.38 -24.18 -4.47
CA LYS A 529 10.01 -23.60 -3.26
C LYS A 529 11.04 -22.47 -3.50
N THR A 530 11.24 -22.04 -4.73
CA THR A 530 12.13 -20.92 -5.06
C THR A 530 11.29 -19.65 -5.22
N LEU A 531 11.89 -18.47 -5.04
CA LEU A 531 11.22 -17.15 -5.00
C LEU A 531 10.28 -16.79 -6.18
N TYR A 532 10.10 -17.67 -7.16
CA TYR A 532 9.29 -17.46 -8.35
C TYR A 532 8.31 -18.64 -8.52
N ALA A 533 7.02 -18.40 -8.28
CA ALA A 533 5.98 -19.37 -8.57
C ALA A 533 5.97 -19.70 -10.07
N LYS A 534 5.96 -20.97 -10.46
CA LYS A 534 5.89 -21.37 -11.87
C LYS A 534 4.43 -21.59 -12.25
N CYS A 535 3.85 -20.70 -13.05
CA CYS A 535 2.51 -20.91 -13.58
C CYS A 535 2.59 -21.50 -14.99
N PHE A 536 1.70 -22.43 -15.30
CA PHE A 536 1.33 -22.74 -16.67
C PHE A 536 0.12 -21.88 -16.99
N VAL A 537 0.28 -20.96 -17.93
CA VAL A 537 -0.79 -20.10 -18.42
C VAL A 537 -1.21 -20.55 -19.81
N LYS A 538 -2.50 -20.43 -20.10
CA LYS A 538 -3.11 -20.76 -21.38
C LYS A 538 -3.85 -19.57 -21.93
N CYS A 539 -3.68 -19.27 -23.20
CA CYS A 539 -4.43 -18.22 -23.87
C CYS A 539 -5.88 -18.70 -24.09
N GLU A 540 -6.86 -18.10 -23.43
CA GLU A 540 -8.29 -18.42 -23.55
C GLU A 540 -9.08 -17.18 -23.92
N CYS A 541 -10.32 -17.35 -24.41
CA CYS A 541 -11.23 -16.22 -24.59
C CYS A 541 -11.46 -15.48 -23.27
N ASP A 542 -11.51 -14.16 -23.33
CA ASP A 542 -11.88 -13.31 -22.19
C ASP A 542 -13.34 -13.60 -21.77
N VAL A 543 -13.73 -13.21 -20.56
CA VAL A 543 -15.00 -13.62 -19.90
C VAL A 543 -16.25 -13.35 -20.75
N ASP A 544 -16.22 -12.31 -21.58
CA ASP A 544 -17.34 -11.89 -22.43
C ASP A 544 -17.37 -12.56 -23.83
N TYR A 545 -16.43 -13.48 -24.09
CA TYR A 545 -16.24 -14.09 -25.39
C TYR A 545 -16.32 -15.61 -25.30
N LYS A 546 -16.89 -16.22 -26.35
CA LYS A 546 -16.87 -17.67 -26.55
C LYS A 546 -16.00 -18.02 -27.74
N GLU A 547 -15.34 -19.16 -27.67
CA GLU A 547 -14.60 -19.72 -28.78
C GLU A 547 -15.58 -20.22 -29.85
N ASN A 548 -15.41 -19.74 -31.08
CA ASN A 548 -16.12 -20.17 -32.27
C ASN A 548 -15.14 -20.26 -33.42
N ASP A 549 -14.94 -21.47 -33.97
CA ASP A 549 -14.01 -21.74 -35.08
C ASP A 549 -12.57 -21.22 -34.85
N GLY A 550 -12.08 -21.34 -33.61
CA GLY A 550 -10.74 -20.89 -33.23
C GLY A 550 -10.59 -19.38 -33.00
N GLU A 551 -11.68 -18.62 -33.12
CA GLU A 551 -11.74 -17.19 -32.81
C GLU A 551 -12.60 -16.93 -31.56
N CYS A 552 -12.25 -15.89 -30.80
CA CYS A 552 -13.04 -15.46 -29.66
C CYS A 552 -14.07 -14.42 -30.11
N ILE A 553 -15.31 -14.87 -30.29
CA ILE A 553 -16.45 -14.03 -30.66
C ILE A 553 -17.20 -13.59 -29.39
N LEU A 554 -17.73 -12.37 -29.41
CA LEU A 554 -18.54 -11.87 -28.29
C LEU A 554 -19.73 -12.82 -28.09
N MET A 555 -20.06 -13.14 -26.84
CA MET A 555 -21.29 -13.89 -26.54
C MET A 555 -22.53 -13.06 -26.91
N ASN A 556 -22.88 -13.02 -28.20
CA ASN A 556 -24.21 -12.62 -28.63
C ASN A 556 -25.19 -13.73 -28.21
N ASP A 557 -26.27 -13.31 -27.57
CA ASP A 557 -27.44 -14.07 -27.16
C ASP A 557 -27.45 -14.68 -25.73
N SER A 558 -28.33 -14.07 -24.90
CA SER A 558 -29.02 -14.60 -23.69
C SER A 558 -28.58 -14.16 -22.29
N ILE A 559 -27.70 -13.17 -22.11
CA ILE A 559 -27.51 -12.57 -20.77
C ILE A 559 -28.70 -11.65 -20.45
N THR A 560 -29.60 -12.15 -19.61
CA THR A 560 -30.65 -11.39 -18.92
C THR A 560 -30.09 -10.04 -18.46
N ARG A 561 -30.71 -8.95 -18.95
CA ARG A 561 -30.36 -7.55 -18.70
C ARG A 561 -29.82 -7.34 -17.28
N PHE A 562 -28.50 -7.31 -17.12
CA PHE A 562 -27.92 -6.68 -15.95
C PHE A 562 -28.34 -5.23 -15.99
N HIS A 563 -29.08 -4.83 -14.96
CA HIS A 563 -29.69 -3.52 -14.90
C HIS A 563 -28.58 -2.48 -14.74
N ASN A 564 -28.14 -1.86 -15.84
CA ASN A 564 -27.24 -0.72 -15.79
C ASN A 564 -27.98 0.43 -15.08
N PRO A 565 -27.62 0.80 -13.83
CA PRO A 565 -28.31 1.88 -13.12
C PRO A 565 -28.17 3.22 -13.87
N CYS A 566 -27.20 3.34 -14.78
CA CYS A 566 -27.04 4.52 -15.62
C CYS A 566 -28.07 4.63 -16.74
N ASN A 567 -28.87 3.58 -17.00
CA ASN A 567 -29.95 3.64 -17.98
C ASN A 567 -31.17 4.38 -17.43
N GLU A 568 -31.41 4.32 -16.12
CA GLU A 568 -32.51 5.07 -15.47
C GLU A 568 -32.14 6.53 -15.23
N ARG A 569 -30.84 6.80 -14.97
CA ARG A 569 -30.28 8.15 -14.89
C ARG A 569 -28.89 8.18 -15.47
N ALA A 570 -28.58 9.14 -16.36
CA ALA A 570 -27.23 9.27 -16.89
C ALA A 570 -26.21 9.40 -15.74
N CYS A 571 -25.20 8.53 -15.69
CA CYS A 571 -24.18 8.60 -14.66
C CYS A 571 -23.22 9.77 -14.91
N MET A 572 -22.65 10.28 -13.83
CA MET A 572 -21.71 11.39 -13.87
C MET A 572 -20.28 10.87 -14.00
N VAL A 573 -19.41 11.63 -14.68
CA VAL A 573 -17.96 11.34 -14.71
C VAL A 573 -17.43 11.27 -13.27
N GLY A 574 -16.79 10.16 -12.92
CA GLY A 574 -16.25 9.89 -11.59
C GLY A 574 -17.15 9.04 -10.69
N GLU A 575 -18.42 8.86 -11.05
CA GLU A 575 -19.37 8.05 -10.28
C GLU A 575 -18.94 6.58 -10.22
N ILE A 576 -18.96 5.99 -9.02
CA ILE A 576 -18.55 4.61 -8.75
C ILE A 576 -19.79 3.75 -8.52
N ILE A 577 -19.86 2.62 -9.20
CA ILE A 577 -20.93 1.62 -9.07
C ILE A 577 -20.34 0.28 -8.61
N PHE A 578 -21.19 -0.53 -7.98
CA PHE A 578 -20.91 -1.90 -7.61
C PHE A 578 -21.57 -2.85 -8.62
N ASP A 579 -20.78 -3.71 -9.24
CA ASP A 579 -21.20 -4.58 -10.32
C ASP A 579 -20.77 -6.03 -10.05
N ILE A 580 -21.74 -6.89 -9.71
CA ILE A 580 -21.53 -8.32 -9.48
C ILE A 580 -21.28 -8.98 -10.83
N GLY A 581 -20.14 -9.65 -10.99
CA GLY A 581 -19.69 -10.29 -12.23
C GLY A 581 -18.97 -9.35 -13.20
N CYS A 582 -18.82 -8.07 -12.86
CA CYS A 582 -18.07 -7.09 -13.64
C CYS A 582 -18.61 -6.85 -15.08
N TYR A 583 -19.86 -7.21 -15.34
CA TYR A 583 -20.52 -7.17 -16.66
C TYR A 583 -20.60 -5.77 -17.30
N LEU A 584 -20.62 -4.71 -16.50
CA LEU A 584 -20.67 -3.32 -16.96
C LEU A 584 -19.30 -2.80 -17.41
N THR A 585 -18.21 -3.56 -17.22
CA THR A 585 -16.88 -3.15 -17.66
C THR A 585 -16.88 -2.79 -19.14
N ARG A 586 -16.32 -1.63 -19.49
CA ARG A 586 -16.28 -1.06 -20.86
C ARG A 586 -17.65 -0.72 -21.48
N HIS A 587 -18.76 -0.96 -20.78
CA HIS A 587 -20.08 -0.51 -21.25
C HIS A 587 -20.23 1.00 -21.06
N GLU A 588 -21.11 1.59 -21.85
CA GLU A 588 -21.41 3.02 -21.78
C GLU A 588 -22.17 3.34 -20.50
N CYS A 589 -21.64 4.28 -19.71
CA CYS A 589 -22.28 4.82 -18.51
C CYS A 589 -22.86 6.23 -18.73
N GLY A 590 -22.63 6.80 -19.92
CA GLY A 590 -23.05 8.14 -20.32
C GLY A 590 -22.47 8.51 -21.69
N GLU A 591 -22.87 9.66 -22.22
CA GLU A 591 -22.39 10.14 -23.52
C GLU A 591 -20.87 10.34 -23.50
N ASN A 592 -20.15 9.58 -24.34
CA ASN A 592 -18.68 9.56 -24.39
C ASN A 592 -18.01 9.06 -23.09
N MET A 593 -18.72 8.27 -22.29
CA MET A 593 -18.23 7.67 -21.06
C MET A 593 -18.28 6.15 -21.10
N ILE A 594 -17.38 5.49 -20.37
CA ILE A 594 -17.33 4.04 -20.17
C ILE A 594 -17.02 3.72 -18.71
N PHE A 595 -17.51 2.59 -18.24
CA PHE A 595 -17.10 2.05 -16.95
C PHE A 595 -15.69 1.47 -17.01
N ASN A 596 -14.83 1.95 -16.11
CA ASN A 596 -13.50 1.41 -15.87
C ASN A 596 -13.43 0.79 -14.48
N ILE A 597 -12.81 -0.37 -14.37
CA ILE A 597 -12.65 -1.07 -13.08
C ILE A 597 -11.70 -0.29 -12.17
N VAL A 598 -12.17 0.00 -10.95
CA VAL A 598 -11.37 0.62 -9.87
C VAL A 598 -10.81 -0.45 -8.95
N ALA A 599 -11.63 -1.45 -8.60
CA ALA A 599 -11.23 -2.57 -7.75
C ALA A 599 -12.01 -3.83 -8.12
N ARG A 600 -11.39 -5.00 -7.88
CA ARG A 600 -11.97 -6.34 -8.07
C ARG A 600 -11.94 -7.11 -6.76
N GLY A 601 -12.96 -7.91 -6.52
CA GLY A 601 -13.00 -8.84 -5.41
C GLY A 601 -13.77 -10.12 -5.77
N LYS A 602 -13.71 -11.13 -4.92
CA LYS A 602 -14.44 -12.40 -5.10
C LYS A 602 -15.41 -12.59 -3.95
N ILE A 603 -16.68 -12.88 -4.26
CA ILE A 603 -17.69 -13.30 -3.28
C ILE A 603 -17.62 -14.81 -3.06
N SER A 604 -17.33 -15.56 -4.13
CA SER A 604 -17.15 -17.01 -4.10
C SER A 604 -16.12 -17.44 -5.17
N PRO A 605 -15.68 -18.71 -5.21
CA PRO A 605 -14.75 -19.19 -6.24
C PRO A 605 -15.23 -18.95 -7.69
N THR A 606 -16.55 -18.85 -7.89
CA THR A 606 -17.19 -18.67 -9.21
C THR A 606 -17.76 -17.27 -9.44
N HIS A 607 -17.86 -16.43 -8.42
CA HIS A 607 -18.46 -15.10 -8.53
C HIS A 607 -17.46 -14.00 -8.16
N GLU A 608 -17.08 -13.19 -9.16
CA GLU A 608 -16.31 -11.96 -9.01
C GLU A 608 -17.26 -10.76 -8.83
N PHE A 609 -16.79 -9.68 -8.23
CA PHE A 609 -17.46 -8.39 -8.25
C PHE A 609 -16.45 -7.29 -8.54
N CYS A 610 -16.92 -6.20 -9.14
CA CYS A 610 -16.13 -5.02 -9.45
C CYS A 610 -16.74 -3.77 -8.86
N PHE A 611 -15.88 -2.90 -8.33
CA PHE A 611 -16.18 -1.48 -8.24
C PHE A 611 -15.75 -0.82 -9.54
N GLN A 612 -16.66 -0.18 -10.25
CA GLN A 612 -16.38 0.43 -11.55
C GLN A 612 -16.70 1.92 -11.51
N ARG A 613 -15.83 2.74 -12.10
CA ARG A 613 -15.98 4.18 -12.20
C ARG A 613 -16.34 4.59 -13.62
N CYS A 614 -17.39 5.39 -13.77
CA CYS A 614 -17.73 6.02 -15.04
C CYS A 614 -16.67 7.05 -15.43
N SER A 615 -15.98 6.83 -16.56
CA SER A 615 -14.82 7.60 -17.01
C SER A 615 -14.97 8.01 -18.46
N CYS A 616 -14.30 9.09 -18.89
CA CYS A 616 -14.33 9.47 -20.31
C CYS A 616 -13.68 8.42 -21.21
N LYS A 617 -14.31 8.13 -22.35
CA LYS A 617 -13.69 7.36 -23.43
C LYS A 617 -12.41 8.06 -23.88
N ASN A 618 -11.47 7.28 -24.42
CA ASN A 618 -10.26 7.83 -25.03
C ASN A 618 -10.62 8.94 -26.04
N LYS A 619 -9.88 10.06 -26.00
CA LYS A 619 -10.10 11.32 -26.78
C LYS A 619 -11.10 12.32 -26.19
N PHE A 620 -11.75 12.00 -25.07
CA PHE A 620 -12.63 12.93 -24.36
C PHE A 620 -12.02 13.34 -23.01
N ILE A 621 -12.32 14.57 -22.57
CA ILE A 621 -11.84 15.14 -21.31
C ILE A 621 -13.05 15.42 -20.42
N GLY A 622 -12.95 15.04 -19.14
CA GLY A 622 -13.99 15.26 -18.15
C GLY A 622 -14.06 16.73 -17.74
N LYS A 623 -15.23 17.36 -17.87
CA LYS A 623 -15.48 18.72 -17.40
C LYS A 623 -16.92 18.82 -16.92
N PHE A 624 -17.14 19.26 -15.68
CA PHE A 624 -18.48 19.41 -15.09
C PHE A 624 -19.37 18.16 -15.28
N TYR A 625 -18.90 17.01 -14.81
CA TYR A 625 -19.65 15.74 -14.85
C TYR A 625 -19.95 15.18 -16.25
N ARG A 626 -19.40 15.78 -17.32
CA ARG A 626 -19.58 15.33 -18.72
C ARG A 626 -18.24 15.18 -19.46
N CYS A 627 -18.23 14.37 -20.51
CA CYS A 627 -17.04 14.14 -21.35
C CYS A 627 -17.18 14.88 -22.68
N LYS A 628 -16.24 15.79 -22.97
CA LYS A 628 -16.22 16.57 -24.22
C LYS A 628 -15.00 16.25 -25.06
N LYS A 629 -15.15 16.32 -26.39
CA LYS A 629 -14.07 16.03 -27.34
C LYS A 629 -13.04 17.15 -27.29
N ASN A 630 -11.75 16.82 -27.28
CA ASN A 630 -10.67 17.81 -27.15
C ASN A 630 -10.73 18.92 -28.23
N ASN A 631 -11.20 18.60 -29.45
CA ASN A 631 -11.32 19.59 -30.52
C ASN A 631 -12.48 20.58 -30.33
N GLU A 632 -13.56 20.18 -29.65
CA GLU A 632 -14.65 21.09 -29.29
C GLU A 632 -14.23 22.04 -28.17
N ILE A 633 -13.36 21.57 -27.28
CA ILE A 633 -12.74 22.40 -26.24
C ILE A 633 -11.86 23.46 -26.91
N LYS A 634 -11.06 23.11 -27.93
CA LYS A 634 -10.27 24.09 -28.70
C LYS A 634 -11.15 25.11 -29.46
N LYS A 635 -12.26 24.69 -30.05
CA LYS A 635 -13.19 25.58 -30.77
C LYS A 635 -13.99 26.50 -29.83
N ALA A 636 -14.40 26.00 -28.66
CA ALA A 636 -15.06 26.79 -27.63
C ALA A 636 -14.08 27.76 -26.93
N LEU A 637 -12.80 27.38 -26.79
CA LEU A 637 -11.75 28.30 -26.34
C LEU A 637 -11.42 29.39 -27.36
N GLN A 638 -11.50 29.10 -28.67
CA GLN A 638 -11.16 30.07 -29.72
C GLN A 638 -12.20 31.17 -29.97
N ILE A 639 -13.46 30.99 -29.57
CA ILE A 639 -14.56 31.92 -29.92
C ILE A 639 -15.01 32.78 -28.72
N GLY A 640 -14.49 32.56 -27.50
CA GLY A 640 -15.01 33.28 -26.33
C GLY A 640 -14.08 33.55 -25.15
N MET A 641 -12.81 33.11 -25.15
CA MET A 641 -11.90 33.44 -24.05
C MET A 641 -10.48 33.65 -24.58
N GLN A 642 -9.98 34.88 -24.47
CA GLN A 642 -8.54 35.11 -24.36
C GLN A 642 -8.01 34.10 -23.33
N THR A 643 -7.03 33.30 -23.73
CA THR A 643 -6.33 32.38 -22.84
C THR A 643 -5.60 33.19 -21.77
N VAL A 644 -6.30 33.52 -20.69
CA VAL A 644 -5.64 33.90 -19.44
C VAL A 644 -5.07 32.59 -18.91
N ASN A 645 -3.74 32.50 -18.87
CA ASN A 645 -3.04 31.40 -18.24
C ASN A 645 -3.62 31.21 -16.83
N PHE A 646 -4.01 29.99 -16.44
CA PHE A 646 -4.65 29.78 -15.13
C PHE A 646 -3.75 30.27 -13.98
N VAL A 647 -2.43 30.20 -14.19
CA VAL A 647 -1.41 30.79 -13.32
C VAL A 647 -1.52 32.33 -13.26
N ASP A 648 -1.69 33.00 -14.41
CA ASP A 648 -1.87 34.46 -14.48
C ASP A 648 -3.20 34.92 -13.86
N TYR A 649 -4.26 34.12 -14.00
CA TYR A 649 -5.56 34.41 -13.41
C TYR A 649 -5.49 34.38 -11.88
N CYS A 650 -4.87 33.34 -11.30
CA CYS A 650 -4.68 33.25 -9.85
C CYS A 650 -3.66 34.27 -9.33
N ALA A 651 -2.59 34.57 -10.08
CA ALA A 651 -1.60 35.59 -9.69
C ALA A 651 -2.19 37.01 -9.61
N SER A 652 -3.33 37.27 -10.28
CA SER A 652 -4.02 38.57 -10.23
C SER A 652 -4.80 38.80 -8.93
N PHE A 653 -5.11 37.75 -8.16
CA PHE A 653 -5.82 37.87 -6.88
C PHE A 653 -4.82 38.03 -5.72
N LYS A 654 -5.03 39.07 -4.89
CA LYS A 654 -4.27 39.24 -3.64
C LYS A 654 -4.85 38.33 -2.56
N TYR A 655 -4.19 37.21 -2.29
CA TYR A 655 -4.54 36.31 -1.19
C TYR A 655 -4.05 36.87 0.15
N LYS A 656 -4.79 36.59 1.23
CA LYS A 656 -4.37 36.95 2.59
C LYS A 656 -3.39 35.92 3.13
N LEU A 657 -2.43 36.36 3.95
CA LEU A 657 -1.54 35.46 4.67
C LEU A 657 -2.35 34.46 5.50
N GLY A 658 -2.06 33.17 5.33
CA GLY A 658 -2.79 32.07 5.97
C GLY A 658 -4.04 31.57 5.22
N GLN A 659 -4.44 32.22 4.12
CA GLN A 659 -5.58 31.78 3.32
C GLN A 659 -5.27 30.46 2.60
N GLU A 660 -6.18 29.50 2.68
CA GLU A 660 -6.08 28.20 2.03
C GLU A 660 -6.87 28.16 0.72
N ILE A 661 -6.34 27.39 -0.25
CA ILE A 661 -6.96 27.10 -1.54
C ILE A 661 -6.80 25.61 -1.84
N THR A 662 -7.70 25.09 -2.67
CA THR A 662 -7.58 23.76 -3.25
C THR A 662 -7.05 23.88 -4.68
N ASP A 663 -5.92 23.24 -4.94
CA ASP A 663 -5.23 23.24 -6.22
C ASP A 663 -5.05 21.80 -6.72
N TYR A 664 -5.66 21.50 -7.87
CA TYR A 664 -5.53 20.20 -8.50
C TYR A 664 -4.20 20.14 -9.25
N GLU A 665 -3.40 19.13 -8.92
CA GLU A 665 -2.02 18.89 -9.38
C GLU A 665 -0.95 19.78 -8.75
N CYS A 666 -1.23 20.47 -7.63
CA CYS A 666 -0.23 21.25 -6.87
C CYS A 666 0.50 22.34 -7.69
N ARG A 667 -0.09 22.81 -8.81
CA ARG A 667 0.52 23.73 -9.77
C ARG A 667 0.92 25.10 -9.22
N LEU A 668 0.28 25.59 -8.16
CA LEU A 668 0.57 26.89 -7.56
C LEU A 668 1.65 26.81 -6.47
N THR A 669 2.16 25.62 -6.11
CA THR A 669 3.19 25.49 -5.06
C THR A 669 4.44 26.28 -5.42
N GLY A 670 4.84 27.24 -4.58
CA GLY A 670 5.96 28.13 -4.82
C GLY A 670 5.61 29.39 -5.62
N GLU A 671 4.43 29.48 -6.22
CA GLU A 671 3.96 30.68 -6.91
C GLU A 671 3.60 31.79 -5.90
N LYS A 672 3.74 33.04 -6.33
CA LYS A 672 3.44 34.22 -5.49
C LYS A 672 1.94 34.31 -5.23
N CYS A 673 1.56 34.36 -3.95
CA CYS A 673 0.19 34.64 -3.53
C CYS A 673 0.02 36.07 -2.97
N GLY A 674 1.13 36.81 -2.86
CA GLY A 674 1.18 38.25 -2.60
C GLY A 674 2.61 38.74 -2.34
N MET A 675 2.75 39.97 -1.81
CA MET A 675 4.07 40.56 -1.56
C MET A 675 4.81 39.79 -0.46
N ASN A 676 5.98 39.22 -0.78
CA ASN A 676 6.78 38.37 0.11
C ASN A 676 6.04 37.10 0.59
N MET A 677 5.05 36.65 -0.17
CA MET A 677 4.24 35.48 0.15
C MET A 677 4.19 34.50 -1.03
N VAL A 678 4.23 33.20 -0.72
CA VAL A 678 4.15 32.09 -1.68
C VAL A 678 3.15 31.03 -1.21
N PHE A 679 2.54 30.32 -2.15
CA PHE A 679 1.73 29.15 -1.82
C PHE A 679 2.63 28.00 -1.35
N VAL A 680 2.30 27.43 -0.20
CA VAL A 680 2.95 26.24 0.36
C VAL A 680 1.91 25.13 0.53
N ASN A 681 2.28 23.88 0.21
CA ASN A 681 1.40 22.74 0.43
C ASN A 681 1.20 22.50 1.93
N VAL A 682 -0.06 22.53 2.37
CA VAL A 682 -0.48 22.13 3.73
C VAL A 682 -0.81 20.65 3.75
N PHE A 683 -1.52 20.18 2.73
CA PHE A 683 -2.01 18.82 2.62
C PHE A 683 -2.05 18.39 1.15
N GLU A 684 -1.75 17.13 0.89
CA GLU A 684 -1.72 16.54 -0.44
C GLU A 684 -2.49 15.22 -0.37
N GLU A 685 -3.67 15.18 -1.01
CA GLU A 685 -4.54 14.00 -1.05
C GLU A 685 -4.54 13.38 -2.44
N LEU A 686 -4.26 12.09 -2.52
CA LEU A 686 -4.46 11.32 -3.73
C LEU A 686 -5.94 10.97 -3.87
N THR A 687 -6.69 11.80 -4.60
CA THR A 687 -8.14 11.68 -4.74
C THR A 687 -8.62 10.51 -5.60
N ASN A 688 -7.70 9.68 -6.11
CA ASN A 688 -8.05 8.52 -6.93
C ASN A 688 -7.26 7.28 -6.51
N HIS A 689 -7.97 6.16 -6.29
CA HIS A 689 -7.41 4.80 -6.13
C HIS A 689 -6.48 4.35 -7.29
N LEU A 690 -6.37 5.13 -8.36
CA LEU A 690 -5.50 4.90 -9.53
C LEU A 690 -4.25 5.80 -9.56
N GLY A 691 -4.06 6.70 -8.58
CA GLY A 691 -2.84 7.49 -8.43
C GLY A 691 -2.62 8.64 -9.44
N THR A 692 -3.67 9.11 -10.13
CA THR A 692 -3.51 10.05 -11.26
C THR A 692 -3.93 11.50 -11.01
N ALA A 693 -4.70 11.79 -9.95
CA ALA A 693 -5.04 13.15 -9.58
C ALA A 693 -4.58 13.42 -8.15
N ILE A 694 -3.81 14.49 -8.00
CA ILE A 694 -3.33 14.99 -6.71
C ILE A 694 -4.19 16.21 -6.41
N GLU A 695 -4.93 16.20 -5.31
CA GLU A 695 -5.59 17.39 -4.78
C GLU A 695 -4.72 17.98 -3.68
N CYS A 696 -4.35 19.24 -3.80
CA CYS A 696 -3.45 19.89 -2.86
C CYS A 696 -4.19 21.01 -2.16
N ILE A 697 -4.24 20.97 -0.83
CA ILE A 697 -4.61 22.14 -0.04
C ILE A 697 -3.33 22.96 0.15
N GLN A 698 -3.30 24.13 -0.45
CA GLN A 698 -2.19 25.07 -0.35
C GLN A 698 -2.59 26.27 0.49
N ARG A 699 -1.63 26.82 1.23
CA ARG A 699 -1.80 28.02 2.04
C ARG A 699 -0.85 29.10 1.60
N CYS A 700 -1.33 30.34 1.53
CA CYS A 700 -0.45 31.48 1.33
C CYS A 700 0.40 31.71 2.59
N SER A 701 1.73 31.62 2.47
CA SER A 701 2.68 31.74 3.59
C SER A 701 3.83 32.69 3.24
N CYS A 702 4.56 33.16 4.25
CA CYS A 702 5.73 34.00 4.00
C CYS A 702 6.81 33.22 3.24
N GLU A 703 7.38 33.87 2.23
CA GLU A 703 8.53 33.36 1.48
C GLU A 703 9.74 33.18 2.41
N GLU A 704 10.66 32.30 2.01
CA GLU A 704 11.92 32.10 2.73
C GLU A 704 12.66 33.44 2.92
N GLY A 705 13.14 33.70 4.14
CA GLY A 705 13.70 35.00 4.50
C GLY A 705 12.68 36.05 5.00
N TYR A 706 11.40 35.71 5.13
CA TYR A 706 10.36 36.56 5.72
C TYR A 706 9.67 35.86 6.91
N GLN A 707 9.07 36.64 7.80
CA GLN A 707 8.27 36.18 8.93
C GLN A 707 6.96 36.97 9.04
N ASN A 708 5.92 36.31 9.51
CA ASN A 708 4.62 36.93 9.75
C ASN A 708 4.71 37.87 10.97
N LYS A 709 4.39 39.15 10.77
CA LYS A 709 4.01 40.08 11.84
C LYS A 709 2.69 40.74 11.45
N GLU A 710 1.68 40.59 12.31
CA GLU A 710 0.38 41.27 12.17
C GLU A 710 -0.32 41.05 10.81
N GLY A 711 -0.10 39.90 10.18
CA GLY A 711 -0.69 39.56 8.88
C GLY A 711 0.14 40.01 7.68
N GLU A 712 1.31 40.60 7.89
CA GLU A 712 2.27 40.99 6.85
C GLU A 712 3.55 40.17 6.93
N CYS A 713 4.13 39.85 5.77
CA CYS A 713 5.42 39.18 5.68
C CYS A 713 6.55 40.20 5.64
N ILE A 714 7.20 40.38 6.79
CA ILE A 714 8.36 41.26 6.96
C ILE A 714 9.66 40.47 6.87
N ARG A 715 10.71 41.09 6.34
CA ARG A 715 12.01 40.41 6.17
C ARG A 715 12.51 39.92 7.53
N LYS A 716 12.90 38.65 7.61
CA LYS A 716 13.73 38.12 8.70
C LYS A 716 15.08 38.79 8.53
N TRP A 717 15.32 39.81 9.35
CA TRP A 717 16.63 40.45 9.39
C TRP A 717 17.60 39.49 10.07
N TYR A 718 18.30 38.66 9.31
CA TYR A 718 19.55 38.10 9.80
C TYR A 718 20.56 39.24 9.82
N CYS A 719 21.47 39.28 10.79
CA CYS A 719 22.54 40.28 10.81
C CYS A 719 23.35 40.13 9.51
N GLU A 720 23.08 40.97 8.52
CA GLU A 720 23.68 40.87 7.19
C GLU A 720 25.20 41.08 7.35
N GLY A 721 25.98 40.06 7.01
CA GLY A 721 27.43 40.08 7.17
C GLY A 721 27.94 40.01 8.61
N GLY A 722 27.12 39.59 9.59
CA GLY A 722 27.53 39.48 10.99
C GLY A 722 27.37 40.75 11.84
N TYR A 723 26.74 41.80 11.30
CA TYR A 723 26.51 43.07 12.01
C TYR A 723 25.02 43.27 12.32
N CYS A 724 24.71 43.54 13.59
CA CYS A 724 23.38 43.82 14.11
C CYS A 724 23.28 45.30 14.52
N GLU A 725 22.11 45.91 14.38
CA GLU A 725 21.86 47.26 14.90
C GLU A 725 21.89 47.27 16.45
N SER A 726 22.42 48.35 17.04
CA SER A 726 22.44 48.55 18.49
C SER A 726 21.02 48.50 19.08
N GLY A 727 20.86 47.84 20.22
CA GLY A 727 19.59 47.66 20.92
C GLY A 727 18.76 46.45 20.47
N ARG A 728 19.25 45.70 19.48
CA ARG A 728 18.51 44.56 18.93
C ARG A 728 18.63 43.32 19.79
N LYS A 729 17.49 42.74 20.19
CA LYS A 729 17.38 41.50 20.98
C LYS A 729 17.30 40.24 20.10
N ILE A 730 18.00 39.18 20.47
CA ILE A 730 17.97 37.83 19.86
C ILE A 730 17.79 36.78 20.96
N ILE A 731 17.20 35.63 20.62
CA ILE A 731 17.13 34.47 21.51
C ILE A 731 18.28 33.52 21.13
N ASP A 732 19.15 33.24 22.09
CA ASP A 732 20.31 32.38 21.95
C ASP A 732 20.17 31.15 22.85
N TYR A 733 20.12 29.96 22.24
CA TYR A 733 20.00 28.70 22.97
C TYR A 733 21.37 28.26 23.47
N GLY A 734 21.57 28.29 24.78
CA GLY A 734 22.86 28.02 25.43
C GLY A 734 23.75 29.24 25.68
N CYS A 735 23.30 30.46 25.34
CA CYS A 735 24.01 31.72 25.65
C CYS A 735 25.45 31.81 25.11
N VAL A 736 25.70 31.19 23.98
CA VAL A 736 27.02 31.11 23.33
C VAL A 736 27.47 32.40 22.64
N LEU A 737 26.57 33.34 22.35
CA LEU A 737 26.94 34.60 21.67
C LEU A 737 27.37 35.71 22.63
N THR A 738 27.35 35.49 23.95
CA THR A 738 27.82 36.51 24.92
C THR A 738 29.27 36.86 24.60
N ASP A 739 29.56 38.17 24.51
CA ASP A 739 30.87 38.72 24.10
C ASP A 739 31.28 38.49 22.63
N VAL A 740 30.40 37.93 21.79
CA VAL A 740 30.61 37.88 20.34
C VAL A 740 30.34 39.26 19.73
N ALA A 741 31.24 39.71 18.85
CA ALA A 741 31.09 40.97 18.14
C ALA A 741 29.83 40.94 17.27
N CYS A 742 28.96 41.93 17.45
CA CYS A 742 27.75 42.14 16.66
C CYS A 742 27.83 43.45 15.88
N GLY A 743 28.97 44.15 15.92
CA GLY A 743 29.13 45.50 15.42
C GLY A 743 30.58 45.97 15.44
N ILE A 744 30.89 47.05 14.73
CA ILE A 744 32.10 47.84 15.03
C ILE A 744 31.89 48.46 16.42
N ASN A 745 32.73 48.08 17.39
CA ASN A 745 32.63 48.48 18.80
C ASN A 745 31.32 48.04 19.51
N MET A 746 30.64 46.99 19.04
CA MET A 746 29.46 46.43 19.71
C MET A 746 29.61 44.93 19.92
N LYS A 747 29.02 44.42 21.01
CA LYS A 747 28.99 42.99 21.35
C LYS A 747 27.62 42.58 21.86
N PHE A 748 27.32 41.29 21.77
CA PHE A 748 26.12 40.77 22.42
C PHE A 748 26.28 40.76 23.95
N ILE A 749 25.29 41.31 24.64
CA ILE A 749 25.15 41.28 26.10
C ILE A 749 23.88 40.50 26.47
N THR A 750 23.95 39.66 27.50
CA THR A 750 22.76 38.94 28.01
C THR A 750 21.84 39.91 28.74
N VAL A 751 20.58 40.00 28.31
CA VAL A 751 19.53 40.84 28.90
C VAL A 751 18.62 40.03 29.81
N GLU A 752 18.31 38.78 29.45
CA GLU A 752 17.39 37.92 30.20
C GLU A 752 17.81 36.46 30.04
N ILE A 753 17.75 35.67 31.11
CA ILE A 753 18.04 34.22 31.10
C ILE A 753 16.71 33.49 31.27
N GLY A 754 16.34 32.68 30.27
CA GLY A 754 15.15 31.83 30.32
C GLY A 754 15.37 30.60 31.19
N ILE A 755 14.33 30.19 31.92
CA ILE A 755 14.34 28.98 32.76
C ILE A 755 13.56 27.86 32.05
N PRO A 756 14.10 26.63 31.99
CA PRO A 756 15.43 26.21 32.47
C PRO A 756 16.53 26.80 31.57
N ASN A 757 17.76 26.95 32.11
CA ASN A 757 18.96 27.67 31.60
C ASN A 757 19.46 27.32 30.16
N GLU A 758 18.56 27.01 29.24
CA GLU A 758 18.84 26.57 27.87
C GLU A 758 18.63 27.69 26.86
N SER A 759 18.11 28.86 27.26
CA SER A 759 17.98 30.02 26.39
C SER A 759 18.24 31.32 27.13
N CYS A 760 18.79 32.32 26.44
CA CYS A 760 18.80 33.70 26.91
C CYS A 760 18.45 34.66 25.79
N ILE A 761 17.93 35.82 26.19
CA ILE A 761 17.75 36.96 25.33
C ILE A 761 19.03 37.79 25.41
N GLN A 762 19.76 37.91 24.31
CA GLN A 762 20.93 38.78 24.21
C GLN A 762 20.62 39.99 23.34
N MET A 763 21.29 41.09 23.59
CA MET A 763 21.14 42.34 22.85
C MET A 763 22.49 42.80 22.31
N CYS A 764 22.54 43.24 21.07
CA CYS A 764 23.74 43.90 20.54
C CYS A 764 23.87 45.29 21.17
N SER A 765 24.97 45.55 21.89
CA SER A 765 25.23 46.80 22.60
C SER A 765 26.64 47.32 22.41
#